data_AF-A0A8R1HLV8-F1
#
_entry.id   AF-A0A8R1HLV8-F1
#
_cell.length_a   1.000
_cell.length_b   1.000
_cell.length_c   1.000
_cell.angle_alpha   90.00
_cell.angle_beta   90.00
_cell.angle_gamma   90.00
#
_symmetry.space_group_name_H-M   'P 1'
#
loop_
_entity.id
_entity.type
_entity.pdbx_description
1 polymer ?
#
loop_
_entity_poly.entity_id
_entity_poly.type
_entity_poly.pdbx_seq_one_letter_code
_entity_poly.pdbx_strand_id
1 'polypeptide(L)'
;MDQEQKKVIDQLFNSFAQTGLPMSIVESAGFLNMMRTVNPNLKIKSRSHFTRNELPVLFQEYEEKLRHELEHAQHVCISFDGWSEKNNKFQITGVIVHFAKNDALVSRVLDVIDGSKMSHSGENIFLDLTKSLDYYDLTEKVSAVVRDGASNAISASNLLRKPHFDCFSHKLNLAVKDSVKAFETRIEKVTEKLMKICRKIQKLSTLARELNDMEETLGFSHLTLVKNIEIRWNTLYDMYCRAERMKQPLDMFLIEHPELPQIETKEWSLIAGVIEFLKPISETITATQKNGVTASTIIPTLEVLLMQMKEPGPFLSARNALVERLEYELEKYRSIDYLEISCLLDPRFKSNFCGESGKSSLMQLVLNKNEESSIEEETSSSEREKNAESLIRNPLLAYYEKHALQFVYDEISKQTPEFPSGGREFEEILGQIRSLLNKLPYVRTSTTQNASVDKPRSERLRKEDKDKMSEKALGNRRKEANKRNSINYNKNKKEKEINLMKDFARLNTEKENMAKSLILSALNNTKNYTTDASQRMCSSEIDAMLQELEDGGNSTLRTLEEELRKREEHLKEVINDMTTKTTNANTYGSRKSRALHNRNIAKLEYEITRLHHETERLSKMENLVIYVKDPVIDKHCLEIGLEMWKTSREFIESSHILSTERCKRAPFAQAVADVLL
;
A
#
# COMPACT_ATOMS: atom_id res chain seq x y z
N MET A 1 -8.74 -33.27 -16.56
CA MET A 1 -7.33 -32.87 -16.29
C MET A 1 -6.78 -33.95 -15.38
N ASP A 2 -5.55 -34.43 -15.63
CA ASP A 2 -4.91 -35.35 -14.70
C ASP A 2 -4.81 -34.70 -13.31
N GLN A 3 -5.13 -35.44 -12.24
CA GLN A 3 -5.23 -34.90 -10.88
C GLN A 3 -3.88 -34.29 -10.42
N GLU A 4 -2.79 -34.79 -10.98
CA GLU A 4 -1.43 -34.28 -10.78
C GLU A 4 -1.19 -32.95 -11.50
N GLN A 5 -1.76 -32.74 -12.69
CA GLN A 5 -1.65 -31.47 -13.42
C GLN A 5 -2.40 -30.34 -12.73
N LYS A 6 -3.59 -30.63 -12.18
CA LYS A 6 -4.35 -29.63 -11.39
C LYS A 6 -3.55 -29.19 -10.17
N LYS A 7 -2.97 -30.12 -9.41
CA LYS A 7 -2.11 -29.80 -8.25
C LYS A 7 -0.94 -28.88 -8.60
N VAL A 8 -0.26 -29.11 -9.74
CA VAL A 8 0.84 -28.23 -10.16
C VAL A 8 0.35 -26.83 -10.51
N ILE A 9 -0.80 -26.73 -11.19
CA ILE A 9 -1.42 -25.43 -11.53
C ILE A 9 -1.82 -24.67 -10.25
N ASP A 10 -2.43 -25.33 -9.28
CA ASP A 10 -2.83 -24.71 -8.01
C ASP A 10 -1.61 -24.18 -7.24
N GLN A 11 -0.50 -24.94 -7.23
CA GLN A 11 0.75 -24.49 -6.60
C GLN A 11 1.41 -23.32 -7.33
N LEU A 12 1.30 -23.26 -8.66
CA LEU A 12 1.76 -22.09 -9.42
C LEU A 12 0.95 -20.84 -9.04
N PHE A 13 -0.37 -20.95 -8.91
CA PHE A 13 -1.20 -19.84 -8.45
C PHE A 13 -0.82 -19.36 -7.05
N ASN A 14 -0.71 -20.30 -6.10
CA ASN A 14 -0.34 -19.96 -4.74
C ASN A 14 1.03 -19.27 -4.70
N SER A 15 1.99 -19.75 -5.49
CA SER A 15 3.31 -19.12 -5.62
C SER A 15 3.21 -17.70 -6.20
N PHE A 16 2.44 -17.49 -7.27
CA PHE A 16 2.27 -16.17 -7.87
C PHE A 16 1.59 -15.18 -6.91
N ALA A 17 0.55 -15.63 -6.20
CA ALA A 17 -0.14 -14.82 -5.20
C ALA A 17 0.78 -14.45 -4.03
N GLN A 18 1.52 -15.40 -3.47
CA GLN A 18 2.43 -15.17 -2.34
C GLN A 18 3.62 -14.28 -2.70
N THR A 19 4.06 -14.29 -3.96
CA THR A 19 5.24 -13.54 -4.42
C THR A 19 4.90 -12.23 -5.13
N GLY A 20 3.61 -11.94 -5.35
CA GLY A 20 3.16 -10.78 -6.11
C GLY A 20 3.62 -10.81 -7.58
N LEU A 21 3.88 -12.01 -8.13
CA LEU A 21 4.33 -12.13 -9.51
C LEU A 21 3.16 -11.93 -10.49
N PRO A 22 3.37 -11.22 -11.61
CA PRO A 22 2.32 -11.03 -12.59
C PRO A 22 1.99 -12.35 -13.28
N MET A 23 0.71 -12.62 -13.50
CA MET A 23 0.23 -13.82 -14.21
C MET A 23 0.84 -13.99 -15.60
N SER A 24 1.34 -12.92 -16.24
CA SER A 24 2.04 -12.99 -17.53
C SER A 24 3.34 -13.81 -17.49
N ILE A 25 3.85 -14.15 -16.30
CA ILE A 25 5.05 -14.98 -16.15
C ILE A 25 4.90 -16.36 -16.82
N VAL A 26 3.68 -16.91 -16.85
CA VAL A 26 3.36 -18.21 -17.47
C VAL A 26 3.65 -18.25 -18.98
N GLU A 27 3.70 -17.09 -19.63
CA GLU A 27 3.99 -16.92 -21.05
C GLU A 27 5.46 -16.55 -21.32
N SER A 28 6.24 -16.29 -20.26
CA SER A 28 7.64 -15.90 -20.43
C SER A 28 8.48 -17.09 -20.90
N ALA A 29 9.36 -16.87 -21.88
CA ALA A 29 10.21 -17.92 -22.44
C ALA A 29 11.07 -18.63 -21.38
N GLY A 30 11.55 -17.88 -20.37
CA GLY A 30 12.33 -18.44 -19.27
C GLY A 30 11.52 -19.42 -18.41
N PHE A 31 10.30 -19.03 -18.04
CA PHE A 31 9.40 -19.88 -17.27
C PHE A 31 8.96 -21.12 -18.08
N LEU A 32 8.61 -20.94 -19.36
CA LEU A 32 8.24 -22.06 -20.23
C LEU A 32 9.40 -23.06 -20.43
N ASN A 33 10.64 -22.58 -20.58
CA ASN A 33 11.80 -23.46 -20.66
C ASN A 33 12.03 -24.22 -19.37
N MET A 34 11.90 -23.55 -18.21
CA MET A 34 11.98 -24.20 -16.90
C MET A 34 10.90 -25.28 -16.75
N MET A 35 9.64 -24.97 -17.07
CA MET A 35 8.54 -25.93 -16.94
C MET A 35 8.70 -27.12 -17.88
N ARG A 36 9.23 -26.93 -19.09
CA ARG A 36 9.57 -28.04 -20.01
C ARG A 36 10.65 -28.97 -19.45
N THR A 37 11.60 -28.45 -18.67
CA THR A 37 12.62 -29.26 -18.01
C THR A 37 12.06 -29.99 -16.79
N VAL A 38 11.26 -29.31 -15.98
CA VAL A 38 10.69 -29.86 -14.73
C VAL A 38 9.61 -30.89 -15.00
N ASN A 39 8.68 -30.60 -15.91
CA ASN A 39 7.62 -31.51 -16.32
C ASN A 39 7.29 -31.32 -17.82
N PRO A 40 7.95 -32.07 -18.72
CA PRO A 40 7.76 -31.95 -20.17
C PRO A 40 6.32 -32.18 -20.64
N ASN A 41 5.54 -32.96 -19.89
CA ASN A 41 4.17 -33.33 -20.23
C ASN A 41 3.14 -32.27 -19.78
N LEU A 42 3.54 -31.34 -18.90
CA LEU A 42 2.67 -30.28 -18.42
C LEU A 42 2.54 -29.17 -19.46
N LYS A 43 1.36 -29.05 -20.05
CA LYS A 43 1.03 -27.96 -20.97
C LYS A 43 0.56 -26.74 -20.19
N ILE A 44 1.48 -25.80 -19.94
CA ILE A 44 1.16 -24.49 -19.36
C ILE A 44 0.20 -23.74 -20.29
N LYS A 45 -0.92 -23.27 -19.73
CA LYS A 45 -1.94 -22.50 -20.45
C LYS A 45 -1.53 -21.03 -20.55
N SER A 46 -2.21 -20.28 -21.41
CA SER A 46 -1.96 -18.84 -21.56
C SER A 46 -2.39 -18.05 -20.33
N ARG A 47 -1.86 -16.84 -20.17
CA ARG A 47 -2.28 -15.88 -19.15
C ARG A 47 -3.79 -15.68 -19.21
N SER A 48 -4.34 -15.55 -20.43
CA SER A 48 -5.78 -15.37 -20.65
C SER A 48 -6.61 -16.53 -20.10
N HIS A 49 -6.16 -17.78 -20.33
CA HIS A 49 -6.82 -18.96 -19.78
C HIS A 49 -6.77 -18.95 -18.25
N PHE A 50 -5.61 -18.67 -17.67
CA PHE A 50 -5.47 -18.56 -16.22
C PHE A 50 -6.36 -17.49 -15.62
N THR A 51 -6.41 -16.28 -16.20
CA THR A 51 -7.23 -15.17 -15.70
C THR A 51 -8.73 -15.42 -15.87
N ARG A 52 -9.18 -16.03 -16.97
CA ARG A 52 -10.60 -16.18 -17.29
C ARG A 52 -11.24 -17.45 -16.74
N ASN A 53 -10.45 -18.50 -16.52
CA ASN A 53 -10.97 -19.81 -16.16
C ASN A 53 -10.48 -20.27 -14.78
N GLU A 54 -9.16 -20.29 -14.57
CA GLU A 54 -8.59 -20.89 -13.34
C GLU A 54 -8.68 -19.94 -12.13
N LEU A 55 -8.44 -18.64 -12.32
CA LEU A 55 -8.50 -17.65 -11.24
C LEU A 55 -9.92 -17.50 -10.66
N PRO A 56 -11.01 -17.44 -11.46
CA PRO A 56 -12.36 -17.42 -10.90
C PRO A 56 -12.71 -18.69 -10.11
N VAL A 57 -12.28 -19.86 -10.57
CA VAL A 57 -12.48 -21.13 -9.84
C VAL A 57 -11.73 -21.09 -8.51
N LEU A 58 -10.46 -20.65 -8.52
CA LEU A 58 -9.68 -20.52 -7.30
C LEU A 58 -10.28 -19.49 -6.33
N PHE A 59 -10.78 -18.36 -6.87
CA PHE A 59 -11.48 -17.35 -6.07
C PHE A 59 -12.71 -17.96 -5.40
N GLN A 60 -13.57 -18.66 -6.14
CA GLN A 60 -14.73 -19.36 -5.60
C GLN A 60 -14.32 -20.37 -4.51
N GLU A 61 -13.28 -21.18 -4.73
CA GLU A 61 -12.78 -22.13 -3.73
C GLU A 61 -12.30 -21.44 -2.43
N TYR A 62 -11.70 -20.24 -2.51
CA TYR A 62 -11.28 -19.47 -1.33
C TYR A 62 -12.43 -18.71 -0.69
N GLU A 63 -13.36 -18.20 -1.49
CA GLU A 63 -14.59 -17.53 -1.05
C GLU A 63 -15.48 -18.48 -0.27
N GLU A 64 -15.69 -19.71 -0.74
CA GLU A 64 -16.42 -20.76 -0.04
C GLU A 64 -15.76 -21.12 1.30
N LYS A 65 -14.42 -21.22 1.32
CA LYS A 65 -13.66 -21.44 2.57
C LYS A 65 -13.84 -20.28 3.53
N LEU A 66 -13.76 -19.05 3.05
CA LEU A 66 -13.95 -17.85 3.86
C LEU A 66 -15.37 -17.81 4.43
N ARG A 67 -16.39 -18.05 3.60
CA ARG A 67 -17.80 -18.13 4.01
C ARG A 67 -17.99 -19.16 5.12
N HIS A 68 -17.44 -20.36 4.94
CA HIS A 68 -17.48 -21.40 5.96
C HIS A 68 -16.77 -20.99 7.27
N GLU A 69 -15.62 -20.32 7.20
CA GLU A 69 -14.94 -19.79 8.39
C GLU A 69 -15.80 -18.75 9.13
N LEU A 70 -16.47 -17.86 8.39
CA LEU A 70 -17.27 -16.75 8.91
C LEU A 70 -18.66 -17.18 9.42
N GLU A 71 -19.25 -18.23 8.85
CA GLU A 71 -20.49 -18.84 9.36
C GLU A 71 -20.32 -19.25 10.83
N HIS A 72 -19.19 -19.86 11.17
CA HIS A 72 -18.86 -20.33 12.51
C HIS A 72 -18.37 -19.23 13.45
N ALA A 73 -18.00 -18.06 12.91
CA ALA A 73 -17.66 -16.92 13.72
C ALA A 73 -18.92 -16.35 14.38
N GLN A 74 -18.92 -16.27 15.71
CA GLN A 74 -19.97 -15.59 16.46
C GLN A 74 -19.80 -14.07 16.37
N HIS A 75 -18.56 -13.60 16.54
CA HIS A 75 -18.18 -12.18 16.50
C HIS A 75 -17.11 -11.93 15.46
N VAL A 76 -17.24 -10.80 14.80
CA VAL A 76 -16.19 -10.27 13.94
C VAL A 76 -15.91 -8.82 14.32
N CYS A 77 -14.66 -8.41 14.17
CA CYS A 77 -14.29 -6.99 14.07
C CYS A 77 -13.86 -6.74 12.64
N ILE A 78 -14.15 -5.56 12.12
CA ILE A 78 -13.65 -5.18 10.79
C ILE A 78 -12.65 -4.05 10.91
N SER A 79 -11.65 -4.06 10.04
CA SER A 79 -10.84 -2.88 9.79
C SER A 79 -10.90 -2.54 8.31
N PHE A 80 -10.90 -1.25 8.00
CA PHE A 80 -10.84 -0.81 6.61
C PHE A 80 -9.88 0.36 6.43
N ASP A 81 -9.22 0.38 5.28
CA ASP A 81 -8.31 1.44 4.88
C ASP A 81 -8.52 1.77 3.40
N GLY A 82 -8.54 3.06 3.09
CA GLY A 82 -8.77 3.58 1.75
C GLY A 82 -7.52 4.26 1.21
N TRP A 83 -7.10 3.90 0.00
CA TRP A 83 -6.00 4.58 -0.67
C TRP A 83 -6.34 4.95 -2.12
N SER A 84 -5.90 6.14 -2.51
CA SER A 84 -6.01 6.66 -3.88
C SER A 84 -4.63 6.71 -4.52
N GLU A 85 -4.56 6.43 -5.82
CA GLU A 85 -3.38 6.77 -6.61
C GLU A 85 -3.27 8.29 -6.78
N LYS A 86 -2.04 8.82 -6.96
CA LYS A 86 -1.79 10.27 -7.12
C LYS A 86 -2.60 10.94 -8.23
N ASN A 87 -2.99 10.18 -9.26
CA ASN A 87 -3.78 10.67 -10.39
C ASN A 87 -5.27 10.31 -10.27
N ASN A 88 -5.71 9.80 -9.11
CA ASN A 88 -7.05 9.31 -8.82
C ASN A 88 -7.60 8.27 -9.83
N LYS A 89 -6.74 7.60 -10.61
CA LYS A 89 -7.15 6.55 -11.56
C LYS A 89 -7.69 5.31 -10.86
N PHE A 90 -7.14 5.01 -9.69
CA PHE A 90 -7.60 3.93 -8.84
C PHE A 90 -7.82 4.47 -7.44
N GLN A 91 -8.96 4.09 -6.88
CA GLN A 91 -9.21 4.24 -5.46
C GLN A 91 -9.79 2.96 -4.92
N ILE A 92 -9.11 2.42 -3.92
CA ILE A 92 -9.40 1.11 -3.38
C ILE A 92 -9.62 1.24 -1.89
N THR A 93 -10.67 0.59 -1.40
CA THR A 93 -10.91 0.39 0.03
C THR A 93 -10.72 -1.09 0.33
N GLY A 94 -9.67 -1.41 1.09
CA GLY A 94 -9.47 -2.76 1.59
C GLY A 94 -10.25 -2.96 2.88
N VAL A 95 -11.00 -4.06 2.96
CA VAL A 95 -11.75 -4.46 4.16
C VAL A 95 -11.17 -5.76 4.68
N ILE A 96 -10.79 -5.77 5.95
CA ILE A 96 -10.25 -6.93 6.65
C ILE A 96 -11.21 -7.30 7.77
N VAL A 97 -11.56 -8.58 7.85
CA VAL A 97 -12.34 -9.15 8.94
C VAL A 97 -11.41 -9.88 9.90
N HIS A 98 -11.63 -9.67 11.19
CA HIS A 98 -10.88 -10.23 12.31
C HIS A 98 -11.82 -11.03 13.20
N PHE A 99 -11.47 -12.28 13.48
CA PHE A 99 -12.31 -13.17 14.29
C PHE A 99 -11.47 -14.22 15.00
N ALA A 100 -12.01 -14.81 16.06
CA ALA A 100 -11.38 -15.92 16.75
C ALA A 100 -11.73 -17.25 16.05
N LYS A 101 -10.72 -18.07 15.78
CA LYS A 101 -10.86 -19.43 15.27
C LYS A 101 -9.88 -20.33 15.98
N ASN A 102 -10.38 -21.37 16.65
CA ASN A 102 -9.58 -22.33 17.45
C ASN A 102 -8.66 -21.60 18.45
N ASP A 103 -9.23 -20.66 19.23
CA ASP A 103 -8.50 -19.83 20.20
C ASP A 103 -7.37 -18.96 19.64
N ALA A 104 -7.29 -18.82 18.31
CA ALA A 104 -6.35 -17.94 17.64
C ALA A 104 -7.07 -16.79 16.94
N LEU A 105 -6.49 -15.59 17.03
CA LEU A 105 -6.92 -14.45 16.22
C LEU A 105 -6.58 -14.72 14.75
N VAL A 106 -7.59 -14.66 13.90
CA VAL A 106 -7.48 -14.83 12.45
C VAL A 106 -7.95 -13.56 11.76
N SER A 107 -7.14 -13.09 10.81
CA SER A 107 -7.48 -11.97 9.93
C SER A 107 -7.63 -12.49 8.50
N ARG A 108 -8.67 -12.04 7.80
CA ARG A 108 -8.93 -12.35 6.40
C ARG A 108 -9.27 -11.08 5.64
N VAL A 109 -8.83 -10.98 4.39
CA VAL A 109 -9.36 -9.95 3.49
C VAL A 109 -10.80 -10.32 3.20
N LEU A 110 -11.73 -9.45 3.56
CA LEU A 110 -13.16 -9.63 3.30
C LEU A 110 -13.50 -9.13 1.90
N ASP A 111 -13.01 -7.94 1.55
CA ASP A 111 -13.27 -7.31 0.26
C ASP A 111 -12.17 -6.31 -0.12
N VAL A 112 -12.08 -6.03 -1.42
CA VAL A 112 -11.23 -5.01 -2.03
C VAL A 112 -12.12 -4.20 -2.96
N ILE A 113 -12.69 -3.12 -2.43
CA ILE A 113 -13.71 -2.31 -3.09
C ILE A 113 -13.04 -1.31 -4.02
N ASP A 114 -13.39 -1.33 -5.30
CA ASP A 114 -13.01 -0.31 -6.28
C ASP A 114 -14.00 0.85 -6.26
N GLY A 115 -13.60 1.96 -5.64
CA GLY A 115 -14.41 3.17 -5.56
C GLY A 115 -14.10 4.19 -6.66
N SER A 116 -13.28 3.86 -7.67
CA SER A 116 -12.87 4.80 -8.74
C SER A 116 -14.02 5.42 -9.53
N LYS A 117 -15.22 4.82 -9.48
CA LYS A 117 -16.41 5.26 -10.22
C LYS A 117 -17.36 6.13 -9.40
N MET A 118 -17.10 6.34 -8.11
CA MET A 118 -17.99 7.04 -7.20
C MET A 118 -17.23 8.08 -6.38
N SER A 119 -17.95 9.05 -5.82
CA SER A 119 -17.34 10.00 -4.88
C SER A 119 -17.03 9.30 -3.56
N HIS A 120 -15.93 9.67 -2.90
CA HIS A 120 -15.50 9.06 -1.63
C HIS A 120 -16.15 9.71 -0.41
N SER A 121 -17.46 9.91 -0.48
CA SER A 121 -18.23 10.37 0.66
C SER A 121 -18.38 9.26 1.69
N GLY A 122 -18.69 9.62 2.93
CA GLY A 122 -18.91 8.63 3.99
C GLY A 122 -20.10 7.71 3.68
N GLU A 123 -21.11 8.23 2.99
CA GLU A 123 -22.30 7.50 2.57
C GLU A 123 -21.96 6.38 1.57
N ASN A 124 -21.10 6.66 0.58
CA ASN A 124 -20.70 5.65 -0.40
C ASN A 124 -19.84 4.57 0.23
N ILE A 125 -18.89 4.95 1.10
CA ILE A 125 -18.09 3.98 1.86
C ILE A 125 -19.00 3.12 2.74
N PHE A 126 -20.00 3.73 3.40
CA PHE A 126 -20.99 2.99 4.21
C PHE A 126 -21.79 1.99 3.37
N LEU A 127 -22.27 2.38 2.18
CA LEU A 127 -23.01 1.50 1.28
C LEU A 127 -22.14 0.33 0.83
N ASP A 128 -20.88 0.59 0.46
CA ASP A 128 -19.96 -0.45 0.03
C ASP A 128 -19.64 -1.41 1.18
N LEU A 129 -19.33 -0.89 2.38
CA LEU A 129 -19.09 -1.71 3.57
C LEU A 129 -20.32 -2.58 3.92
N THR A 130 -21.51 -1.99 3.88
CA THR A 130 -22.77 -2.70 4.15
C THR A 130 -22.98 -3.83 3.15
N LYS A 131 -22.75 -3.56 1.86
CA LYS A 131 -22.83 -4.57 0.81
C LYS A 131 -21.85 -5.73 1.04
N SER A 132 -20.60 -5.44 1.41
CA SER A 132 -19.60 -6.48 1.71
C SER A 132 -19.97 -7.29 2.95
N LEU A 133 -20.53 -6.66 3.98
CA LEU A 133 -20.97 -7.32 5.21
C LEU A 133 -22.20 -8.21 4.99
N ASP A 134 -23.20 -7.70 4.28
CA ASP A 134 -24.44 -8.42 3.96
C ASP A 134 -24.14 -9.63 3.08
N TYR A 135 -23.19 -9.53 2.15
CA TYR A 135 -22.78 -10.65 1.29
C TYR A 135 -22.30 -11.89 2.06
N TYR A 136 -21.79 -11.70 3.27
CA TYR A 136 -21.31 -12.77 4.18
C TYR A 136 -22.17 -12.91 5.45
N ASP A 137 -23.35 -12.29 5.51
CA ASP A 137 -24.24 -12.30 6.68
C ASP A 137 -23.54 -11.86 7.99
N LEU A 138 -22.68 -10.84 7.89
CA LEU A 138 -21.83 -10.37 8.99
C LEU A 138 -22.38 -9.14 9.72
N THR A 139 -23.34 -8.42 9.15
CA THR A 139 -23.79 -7.10 9.65
C THR A 139 -24.12 -7.10 11.14
N GLU A 140 -24.82 -8.13 11.62
CA GLU A 140 -25.13 -8.28 13.05
C GLU A 140 -23.99 -8.86 13.90
N LYS A 141 -23.02 -9.55 13.29
CA LYS A 141 -21.85 -10.12 13.96
C LYS A 141 -20.74 -9.10 14.21
N VAL A 142 -20.79 -7.93 13.56
CA VAL A 142 -19.79 -6.86 13.73
C VAL A 142 -19.86 -6.30 15.15
N SER A 143 -18.77 -6.49 15.90
CA SER A 143 -18.63 -6.03 17.29
C SER A 143 -17.89 -4.70 17.39
N ALA A 144 -16.91 -4.47 16.50
CA ALA A 144 -16.19 -3.21 16.42
C ALA A 144 -15.61 -2.95 15.03
N VAL A 145 -15.36 -1.67 14.73
CA VAL A 145 -14.73 -1.20 13.49
C VAL A 145 -13.47 -0.39 13.78
N VAL A 146 -12.36 -0.75 13.14
CA VAL A 146 -11.12 0.02 13.17
C VAL A 146 -10.96 0.75 11.84
N ARG A 147 -10.78 2.06 11.90
CA ARG A 147 -10.74 2.90 10.71
C ARG A 147 -9.64 3.94 10.81
N ASP A 148 -9.27 4.55 9.70
CA ASP A 148 -8.33 5.68 9.73
C ASP A 148 -8.98 6.95 10.33
N GLY A 149 -8.21 8.02 10.51
CA GLY A 149 -8.73 9.26 11.08
C GLY A 149 -9.52 10.13 10.11
N ALA A 150 -9.80 9.68 8.88
CA ALA A 150 -10.35 10.53 7.83
C ALA A 150 -11.85 10.82 8.04
N SER A 151 -12.29 12.02 7.62
CA SER A 151 -13.66 12.48 7.84
C SER A 151 -14.72 11.59 7.17
N ASN A 152 -14.42 11.08 5.97
CA ASN A 152 -15.29 10.15 5.26
C ASN A 152 -15.36 8.77 5.94
N ALA A 153 -14.25 8.24 6.44
CA ALA A 153 -14.22 6.99 7.20
C ALA A 153 -14.97 7.08 8.52
N ILE A 154 -14.85 8.23 9.22
CA ILE A 154 -15.63 8.53 10.43
C ILE A 154 -17.12 8.58 10.09
N SER A 155 -17.50 9.33 9.05
CA SER A 155 -18.90 9.43 8.62
C SER A 155 -19.48 8.06 8.27
N ALA A 156 -18.76 7.23 7.51
CA ALA A 156 -19.18 5.88 7.16
C ALA A 156 -19.38 4.98 8.39
N SER A 157 -18.48 5.06 9.37
CA SER A 157 -18.55 4.26 10.59
C SER A 157 -19.69 4.70 11.52
N ASN A 158 -19.98 6.00 11.56
CA ASN A 158 -21.16 6.53 12.24
C ASN A 158 -22.46 6.03 11.60
N LEU A 159 -22.52 5.97 10.26
CA LEU A 159 -23.67 5.43 9.53
C LEU A 159 -23.86 3.93 9.74
N LEU A 160 -22.76 3.17 9.91
CA LEU A 160 -22.83 1.74 10.22
C LEU A 160 -23.41 1.46 11.62
N ARG A 161 -23.42 2.46 12.52
CA ARG A 161 -23.95 2.35 13.89
C ARG A 161 -23.34 1.20 14.70
N LYS A 162 -22.08 0.87 14.42
CA LYS A 162 -21.29 -0.08 15.22
C LYS A 162 -20.23 0.67 16.03
N PRO A 163 -19.81 0.14 17.19
CA PRO A 163 -18.69 0.71 17.94
C PRO A 163 -17.46 0.82 17.05
N HIS A 164 -16.77 1.95 17.07
CA HIS A 164 -15.64 2.17 16.18
C HIS A 164 -14.62 3.12 16.77
N PHE A 165 -13.37 2.99 16.32
CA PHE A 165 -12.26 3.79 16.81
C PHE A 165 -11.16 3.99 15.78
N ASP A 166 -10.36 5.02 16.00
CA ASP A 166 -9.26 5.38 15.13
C ASP A 166 -8.11 4.37 15.26
N CYS A 167 -7.52 4.00 14.13
CA CYS A 167 -6.32 3.19 14.06
C CYS A 167 -5.17 3.82 14.88
N PHE A 168 -4.68 3.08 15.88
CA PHE A 168 -3.63 3.52 16.78
C PHE A 168 -2.35 3.95 16.04
N SER A 169 -1.87 3.13 15.11
CA SER A 169 -0.68 3.43 14.30
C SER A 169 -0.87 4.71 13.47
N HIS A 170 -2.08 4.97 12.96
CA HIS A 170 -2.37 6.18 12.22
C HIS A 170 -2.32 7.41 13.14
N LYS A 171 -2.88 7.32 14.36
CA LYS A 171 -2.83 8.40 15.35
C LYS A 171 -1.43 8.73 15.83
N LEU A 172 -0.60 7.72 16.09
CA LEU A 172 0.81 7.94 16.41
C LEU A 172 1.53 8.66 15.27
N ASN A 173 1.27 8.27 14.02
CA ASN A 173 1.86 8.97 12.86
C ASN A 173 1.43 10.44 12.76
N LEU A 174 0.17 10.76 13.06
CA LEU A 174 -0.32 12.14 13.10
C LEU A 174 0.33 12.93 14.24
N ALA A 175 0.45 12.34 15.43
CA ALA A 175 1.06 12.99 16.59
C ALA A 175 2.53 13.38 16.32
N VAL A 176 3.29 12.52 15.65
CA VAL A 176 4.67 12.87 15.23
C VAL A 176 4.70 13.94 14.15
N LYS A 177 3.74 13.94 13.22
CA LYS A 177 3.70 14.95 12.17
C LYS A 177 3.58 16.36 12.74
N ASP A 178 2.80 16.53 13.80
CA ASP A 178 2.63 17.83 14.46
C ASP A 178 3.86 18.21 15.31
N SER A 179 4.53 17.23 15.95
CA SER A 179 5.76 17.49 16.69
C SER A 179 6.94 17.87 15.79
N VAL A 180 7.01 17.29 14.58
CA VAL A 180 8.08 17.57 13.61
C VAL A 180 8.06 19.01 13.11
N LYS A 181 6.88 19.63 12.98
CA LYS A 181 6.74 21.05 12.64
C LYS A 181 7.37 21.97 13.69
N ALA A 182 7.39 21.55 14.96
CA ALA A 182 7.90 22.38 16.05
C ALA A 182 9.44 22.58 16.04
N PHE A 183 10.19 21.82 15.23
CA PHE A 183 11.65 21.99 15.05
C PHE A 183 12.08 22.20 13.59
N GLU A 184 11.13 22.52 12.70
CA GLU A 184 11.32 22.59 11.24
C GLU A 184 12.56 23.39 10.83
N THR A 185 12.71 24.62 11.32
CA THR A 185 13.72 25.57 10.80
C THR A 185 15.19 25.10 10.91
N ARG A 186 15.55 24.27 11.90
CA ARG A 186 16.91 23.75 12.06
C ARG A 186 17.11 22.42 11.34
N ILE A 187 16.07 21.59 11.32
CA ILE A 187 16.10 20.27 10.69
C ILE A 187 16.01 20.36 9.17
N GLU A 188 15.24 21.32 8.63
CA GLU A 188 15.10 21.56 7.20
C GLU A 188 16.46 21.76 6.52
N LYS A 189 17.33 22.60 7.09
CA LYS A 189 18.65 22.89 6.53
C LYS A 189 19.53 21.65 6.42
N VAL A 190 19.59 20.84 7.49
CA VAL A 190 20.38 19.60 7.51
C VAL A 190 19.78 18.56 6.56
N THR A 191 18.45 18.47 6.53
CA THR A 191 17.70 17.58 5.63
C THR A 191 17.96 17.95 4.17
N GLU A 192 17.96 19.23 3.82
CA GLU A 192 18.29 19.71 2.47
C GLU A 192 19.72 19.36 2.07
N LYS A 193 20.70 19.54 2.97
CA LYS A 193 22.09 19.16 2.72
C LYS A 193 22.18 17.66 2.39
N LEU A 194 21.62 16.82 3.25
CA LEU A 194 21.57 15.37 3.04
C LEU A 194 20.87 15.01 1.73
N MET A 195 19.72 15.63 1.42
CA MET A 195 19.02 15.42 0.15
C MET A 195 19.87 15.81 -1.07
N LYS A 196 20.59 16.93 -1.02
CA LYS A 196 21.49 17.38 -2.10
C LYS A 196 22.63 16.40 -2.31
N ILE A 197 23.24 15.90 -1.23
CA ILE A 197 24.28 14.86 -1.26
C ILE A 197 23.72 13.58 -1.90
N CYS A 198 22.60 13.06 -1.40
CA CYS A 198 21.93 11.86 -1.93
C CYS A 198 21.63 12.00 -3.43
N ARG A 199 21.07 13.14 -3.86
CA ARG A 199 20.73 13.40 -5.27
C ARG A 199 21.98 13.40 -6.16
N LYS A 200 23.07 14.04 -5.71
CA LYS A 200 24.33 14.08 -6.48
C LYS A 200 24.96 12.69 -6.62
N ILE A 201 25.04 11.93 -5.52
CA ILE A 201 25.57 10.55 -5.53
C ILE A 201 24.73 9.63 -6.42
N GLN A 202 23.39 9.71 -6.34
CA GLN A 202 22.50 8.89 -7.17
C GLN A 202 22.57 9.26 -8.66
N LYS A 203 22.85 10.53 -8.99
CA LYS A 203 22.97 11.01 -10.37
C LYS A 203 24.32 10.64 -10.99
N LEU A 204 25.40 10.67 -10.21
CA LEU A 204 26.76 10.48 -10.70
C LEU A 204 27.31 9.10 -10.27
N SER A 205 27.40 8.19 -11.24
CA SER A 205 27.87 6.81 -10.98
C SER A 205 29.31 6.73 -10.48
N THR A 206 30.13 7.75 -10.75
CA THR A 206 31.50 7.88 -10.22
C THR A 206 31.49 8.10 -8.72
N LEU A 207 30.75 9.10 -8.23
CA LEU A 207 30.58 9.40 -6.81
C LEU A 207 29.97 8.22 -6.05
N ALA A 208 28.96 7.56 -6.63
CA ALA A 208 28.39 6.36 -6.04
C ALA A 208 29.41 5.22 -5.89
N ARG A 209 30.30 5.05 -6.88
CA ARG A 209 31.35 4.04 -6.80
C ARG A 209 32.42 4.42 -5.77
N GLU A 210 32.84 5.68 -5.73
CA GLU A 210 33.83 6.18 -4.78
C GLU A 210 33.34 6.01 -3.33
N LEU A 211 32.08 6.36 -3.05
CA LEU A 211 31.48 6.12 -1.74
C LEU A 211 31.40 4.62 -1.42
N ASN A 212 30.98 3.77 -2.37
CA ASN A 212 30.95 2.32 -2.16
C ASN A 212 32.35 1.73 -1.91
N ASP A 213 33.37 2.20 -2.63
CA ASP A 213 34.76 1.76 -2.46
C ASP A 213 35.28 2.19 -1.08
N MET A 214 34.89 3.38 -0.60
CA MET A 214 35.19 3.86 0.75
C MET A 214 34.46 3.04 1.83
N GLU A 215 33.18 2.73 1.64
CA GLU A 215 32.42 1.83 2.51
C GLU A 215 33.08 0.45 2.63
N GLU A 216 33.50 -0.15 1.49
CA GLU A 216 34.18 -1.44 1.47
C GLU A 216 35.54 -1.38 2.17
N THR A 217 36.29 -0.30 1.99
CA THR A 217 37.58 -0.09 2.64
C THR A 217 37.45 0.01 4.15
N LEU A 218 36.39 0.65 4.63
CA LEU A 218 36.09 0.81 6.06
C LEU A 218 35.33 -0.38 6.66
N GLY A 219 35.02 -1.42 5.87
CA GLY A 219 34.35 -2.64 6.32
C GLY A 219 32.84 -2.49 6.54
N PHE A 220 32.22 -1.45 5.99
CA PHE A 220 30.77 -1.26 6.04
C PHE A 220 30.08 -2.15 4.99
N SER A 221 28.87 -2.62 5.31
CA SER A 221 27.98 -3.19 4.30
C SER A 221 27.57 -2.08 3.33
N HIS A 222 27.57 -2.34 2.02
CA HIS A 222 27.13 -1.36 1.01
C HIS A 222 25.73 -0.84 1.35
N LEU A 223 25.63 0.40 1.81
CA LEU A 223 24.39 1.00 2.29
C LEU A 223 24.07 2.19 1.39
N THR A 224 23.04 2.06 0.56
CA THR A 224 22.58 3.23 -0.21
C THR A 224 21.99 4.28 0.72
N LEU A 225 22.38 5.55 0.55
CA LEU A 225 21.70 6.65 1.24
C LEU A 225 20.21 6.64 0.88
N VAL A 226 19.37 6.75 1.91
CA VAL A 226 17.92 6.83 1.75
C VAL A 226 17.57 8.28 1.45
N LYS A 227 16.86 8.52 0.35
CA LYS A 227 16.37 9.86 0.02
C LYS A 227 15.13 10.16 0.85
N ASN A 228 15.09 11.32 1.51
CA ASN A 228 13.83 11.81 2.08
C ASN A 228 12.80 12.01 0.95
N ILE A 229 11.69 11.31 1.05
CA ILE A 229 10.48 11.56 0.27
C ILE A 229 9.57 12.34 1.22
N GLU A 230 9.39 13.63 0.93
CA GLU A 230 8.83 14.73 1.75
C GLU A 230 7.41 14.50 2.32
N ILE A 231 6.86 13.29 2.20
CA ILE A 231 5.45 12.98 2.43
C ILE A 231 5.21 12.36 3.82
N ARG A 232 6.24 11.82 4.53
CA ARG A 232 6.06 11.12 5.83
C ARG A 232 7.28 11.27 6.75
N TRP A 233 7.12 11.57 8.03
CA TRP A 233 8.24 11.68 8.99
C TRP A 233 9.08 10.38 9.10
N ASN A 234 8.50 9.21 8.79
CA ASN A 234 9.22 7.93 8.74
C ASN A 234 10.40 7.99 7.74
N THR A 235 10.26 8.68 6.61
CA THR A 235 11.36 8.81 5.62
C THR A 235 12.45 9.75 6.10
N LEU A 236 12.12 10.77 6.91
CA LEU A 236 13.10 11.61 7.60
C LEU A 236 13.89 10.77 8.63
N TYR A 237 13.18 10.02 9.48
CA TYR A 237 13.80 9.15 10.48
C TYR A 237 14.71 8.09 9.83
N ASP A 238 14.26 7.43 8.77
CA ASP A 238 15.04 6.46 8.01
C ASP A 238 16.27 7.09 7.35
N MET A 239 16.13 8.29 6.78
CA MET A 239 17.25 9.04 6.21
C MET A 239 18.30 9.37 7.26
N TYR A 240 17.88 9.83 8.45
CA TYR A 240 18.78 10.19 9.54
C TYR A 240 19.45 8.95 10.12
N CYS A 241 18.70 7.87 10.39
CA CYS A 241 19.27 6.60 10.83
C CYS A 241 20.29 6.05 9.82
N ARG A 242 20.02 6.18 8.52
CA ARG A 242 20.97 5.77 7.47
C ARG A 242 22.21 6.66 7.46
N ALA A 243 22.04 7.98 7.52
CA ALA A 243 23.14 8.93 7.54
C ALA A 243 24.05 8.71 8.75
N GLU A 244 23.48 8.54 9.95
CA GLU A 244 24.26 8.28 11.18
C GLU A 244 25.04 6.96 11.10
N ARG A 245 24.44 5.90 10.56
CA ARG A 245 25.13 4.62 10.30
C ARG A 245 26.28 4.75 9.30
N MET A 246 26.19 5.73 8.39
CA MET A 246 27.18 6.02 7.37
C MET A 246 28.08 7.20 7.73
N LYS A 247 28.01 7.72 8.95
CA LYS A 247 28.69 8.97 9.33
C LYS A 247 30.18 8.96 9.00
N GLN A 248 30.88 7.89 9.39
CA GLN A 248 32.31 7.75 9.15
C GLN A 248 32.70 7.71 7.64
N PRO A 249 32.12 6.83 6.81
CA PRO A 249 32.39 6.87 5.36
C PRO A 249 31.92 8.18 4.72
N LEU A 250 30.81 8.74 5.17
CA LEU A 250 30.27 9.98 4.60
C LEU A 250 31.16 11.18 4.92
N ASP A 251 31.67 11.31 6.15
CA ASP A 251 32.57 12.41 6.53
C ASP A 251 33.88 12.35 5.72
N MET A 252 34.49 11.18 5.56
CA MET A 252 35.69 11.03 4.72
C MET A 252 35.41 11.35 3.26
N PHE A 253 34.29 10.88 2.73
CA PHE A 253 33.87 11.18 1.36
C PHE A 253 33.65 12.68 1.14
N LEU A 254 32.98 13.37 2.08
CA LEU A 254 32.72 14.80 1.97
C LEU A 254 33.99 15.65 2.07
N ILE A 255 35.02 15.19 2.77
CA ILE A 255 36.35 15.83 2.80
C ILE A 255 37.02 15.78 1.42
N GLU A 256 36.90 14.65 0.71
CA GLU A 256 37.43 14.50 -0.66
C GLU A 256 36.60 15.26 -1.70
N HIS A 257 35.36 15.63 -1.38
CA HIS A 257 34.40 16.31 -2.25
C HIS A 257 33.88 17.64 -1.67
N PRO A 258 34.73 18.68 -1.56
CA PRO A 258 34.37 19.97 -0.96
C PRO A 258 33.26 20.73 -1.71
N GLU A 259 32.98 20.38 -2.97
CA GLU A 259 31.87 20.91 -3.78
C GLU A 259 30.48 20.38 -3.35
N LEU A 260 30.45 19.38 -2.46
CA LEU A 260 29.25 18.87 -1.83
C LEU A 260 28.97 19.64 -0.53
N PRO A 261 27.68 19.76 -0.12
CA PRO A 261 27.36 20.33 1.18
C PRO A 261 28.05 19.55 2.31
N GLN A 262 28.78 20.26 3.16
CA GLN A 262 29.45 19.68 4.31
C GLN A 262 28.48 19.56 5.50
N ILE A 263 28.65 18.51 6.30
CA ILE A 263 27.88 18.27 7.52
C ILE A 263 28.77 18.55 8.73
N GLU A 264 28.40 19.52 9.54
CA GLU A 264 29.18 19.93 10.70
C GLU A 264 28.92 19.03 11.91
N THR A 265 29.85 18.99 12.87
CA THR A 265 29.70 18.20 14.12
C THR A 265 28.41 18.55 14.88
N LYS A 266 28.01 19.82 14.88
CA LYS A 266 26.75 20.27 15.49
C LYS A 266 25.51 19.74 14.76
N GLU A 267 25.60 19.56 13.43
CA GLU A 267 24.52 19.01 12.60
C GLU A 267 24.43 17.49 12.79
N TRP A 268 25.56 16.80 12.92
CA TRP A 268 25.58 15.39 13.34
C TRP A 268 24.98 15.18 14.73
N SER A 269 25.28 16.07 15.67
CA SER A 269 24.70 16.03 17.02
C SER A 269 23.18 16.25 16.98
N LEU A 270 22.71 17.14 16.10
CA LEU A 270 21.28 17.36 15.84
C LEU A 270 20.63 16.11 15.25
N ILE A 271 21.24 15.48 14.24
CA ILE A 271 20.76 14.21 13.64
C ILE A 271 20.60 13.14 14.71
N ALA A 272 21.63 12.93 15.53
CA ALA A 272 21.61 11.94 16.61
C ALA A 272 20.48 12.21 17.62
N GLY A 273 20.31 13.47 18.05
CA GLY A 273 19.23 13.83 18.97
C GLY A 273 17.82 13.60 18.38
N VAL A 274 17.64 13.84 17.08
CA VAL A 274 16.34 13.61 16.40
C VAL A 274 16.05 12.12 16.27
N ILE A 275 17.07 11.30 15.98
CA ILE A 275 16.94 9.84 15.99
C ILE A 275 16.50 9.38 17.38
N GLU A 276 17.19 9.82 18.43
CA GLU A 276 16.86 9.44 19.80
C GLU A 276 15.43 9.84 20.20
N PHE A 277 15.00 11.05 19.83
CA PHE A 277 13.64 11.54 20.07
C PHE A 277 12.56 10.71 19.34
N LEU A 278 12.77 10.40 18.06
CA LEU A 278 11.77 9.70 17.24
C LEU A 278 11.78 8.18 17.41
N LYS A 279 12.88 7.61 17.90
CA LYS A 279 13.09 6.16 17.99
C LYS A 279 11.98 5.42 18.76
N PRO A 280 11.58 5.83 19.97
CA PRO A 280 10.54 5.09 20.72
C PRO A 280 9.22 5.00 19.97
N ILE A 281 8.86 6.05 19.24
CA ILE A 281 7.60 6.11 18.48
C ILE A 281 7.70 5.25 17.22
N SER A 282 8.83 5.30 16.52
CA SER A 282 9.09 4.48 15.34
C SER A 282 9.06 2.99 15.68
N GLU A 283 9.69 2.59 16.79
CA GLU A 283 9.66 1.22 17.30
C GLU A 283 8.24 0.80 17.68
N THR A 284 7.49 1.70 18.33
CA THR A 284 6.08 1.47 18.70
C THR A 284 5.20 1.22 17.47
N ILE A 285 5.25 2.09 16.46
CA ILE A 285 4.45 1.95 15.24
C ILE A 285 4.84 0.66 14.49
N THR A 286 6.14 0.37 14.41
CA THR A 286 6.62 -0.87 13.78
C THR A 286 6.11 -2.10 14.53
N ALA A 287 6.03 -2.03 15.87
CA ALA A 287 5.50 -3.12 16.68
C ALA A 287 4.00 -3.30 16.48
N THR A 288 3.21 -2.21 16.46
CA THR A 288 1.74 -2.24 16.36
C THR A 288 1.23 -2.65 14.98
N GLN A 289 2.06 -2.50 13.93
CA GLN A 289 1.75 -2.95 12.57
C GLN A 289 2.02 -4.44 12.32
N LYS A 290 2.61 -5.16 13.29
CA LYS A 290 2.85 -6.60 13.14
C LYS A 290 1.57 -7.42 13.32
N ASN A 291 1.50 -8.55 12.63
CA ASN A 291 0.43 -9.53 12.81
C ASN A 291 0.39 -10.04 14.26
N GLY A 292 -0.81 -10.18 14.81
CA GLY A 292 -1.03 -10.73 16.16
C GLY A 292 -1.03 -9.69 17.28
N VAL A 293 -0.86 -8.39 16.96
CA VAL A 293 -1.10 -7.33 17.94
C VAL A 293 -2.59 -7.14 18.16
N THR A 294 -3.00 -7.14 19.42
CA THR A 294 -4.39 -7.02 19.85
C THR A 294 -4.67 -5.63 20.42
N ALA A 295 -5.95 -5.24 20.43
CA ALA A 295 -6.43 -3.97 20.98
C ALA A 295 -6.03 -3.76 22.46
N SER A 296 -5.84 -4.84 23.22
CA SER A 296 -5.39 -4.82 24.62
C SER A 296 -4.05 -4.10 24.83
N THR A 297 -3.23 -3.98 23.79
CA THR A 297 -1.92 -3.34 23.84
C THR A 297 -1.97 -1.82 23.65
N ILE A 298 -3.07 -1.26 23.14
CA ILE A 298 -3.17 0.16 22.75
C ILE A 298 -2.92 1.08 23.96
N ILE A 299 -3.73 0.94 25.01
CA ILE A 299 -3.65 1.78 26.22
C ILE A 299 -2.27 1.63 26.90
N PRO A 300 -1.79 0.42 27.25
CA PRO A 300 -0.48 0.26 27.89
C PRO A 300 0.67 0.84 27.07
N THR A 301 0.66 0.63 25.75
CA THR A 301 1.73 1.12 24.88
C THR A 301 1.74 2.64 24.84
N LEU A 302 0.56 3.27 24.76
CA LEU A 302 0.44 4.71 24.75
C LEU A 302 0.87 5.33 26.09
N GLU A 303 0.52 4.72 27.22
CA GLU A 303 0.98 5.17 28.54
C GLU A 303 2.50 5.08 28.70
N VAL A 304 3.10 3.95 28.32
CA VAL A 304 4.56 3.77 28.36
C VAL A 304 5.25 4.79 27.45
N LEU A 305 4.71 5.03 26.26
CA LEU A 305 5.23 6.03 25.34
C LEU A 305 5.14 7.45 25.94
N LEU A 306 4.02 7.79 26.58
CA LEU A 306 3.84 9.05 27.29
C LEU A 306 4.85 9.23 28.42
N MET A 307 5.10 8.19 29.23
CA MET A 307 6.12 8.24 30.28
C MET A 307 7.50 8.56 29.68
N GLN A 308 7.90 7.86 28.61
CA GLN A 308 9.18 8.10 27.94
C GLN A 308 9.30 9.51 27.31
N MET A 309 8.20 10.05 26.78
CA MET A 309 8.20 11.36 26.14
C MET A 309 8.22 12.51 27.16
N LYS A 310 7.66 12.30 28.36
CA LYS A 310 7.67 13.24 29.49
C LYS A 310 9.04 13.35 30.17
N GLU A 311 9.90 12.34 30.03
CA GLU A 311 11.28 12.42 30.53
C GLU A 311 12.02 13.64 29.92
N PRO A 312 12.80 14.37 30.73
CA PRO A 312 13.53 15.55 30.28
C PRO A 312 14.52 15.18 29.18
N GLY A 313 14.51 15.94 28.09
CA GLY A 313 15.38 15.70 26.96
C GLY A 313 15.40 16.86 25.96
N PRO A 314 16.17 16.73 24.87
CA PRO A 314 16.22 17.74 23.82
C PRO A 314 14.86 17.88 23.12
N PHE A 315 14.68 19.01 22.42
CA PHE A 315 13.46 19.35 21.67
C PHE A 315 12.20 19.51 22.53
N LEU A 316 12.32 20.22 23.67
CA LEU A 316 11.24 20.42 24.64
C LEU A 316 9.90 20.84 23.99
N SER A 317 9.91 21.81 23.06
CA SER A 317 8.69 22.24 22.38
C SER A 317 8.01 21.12 21.57
N ALA A 318 8.80 20.29 20.88
CA ALA A 318 8.28 19.15 20.12
C ALA A 318 7.84 18.00 21.01
N ARG A 319 8.54 17.77 22.13
CA ARG A 319 8.12 16.84 23.18
C ARG A 319 6.76 17.26 23.75
N ASN A 320 6.60 18.52 24.12
CA ASN A 320 5.35 19.03 24.68
C ASN A 320 4.19 18.88 23.70
N ALA A 321 4.37 19.28 22.42
CA ALA A 321 3.35 19.12 21.39
C ALA A 321 2.99 17.64 21.15
N LEU A 322 3.98 16.74 21.18
CA LEU A 322 3.76 15.31 21.08
C LEU A 322 2.99 14.77 22.30
N VAL A 323 3.43 15.11 23.52
CA VAL A 323 2.80 14.66 24.77
C VAL A 323 1.35 15.12 24.83
N GLU A 324 1.06 16.38 24.55
CA GLU A 324 -0.31 16.92 24.51
C GLU A 324 -1.18 16.10 23.54
N ARG A 325 -0.66 15.78 22.35
CA ARG A 325 -1.40 14.98 21.39
C ARG A 325 -1.59 13.54 21.84
N LEU A 326 -0.58 12.91 22.43
CA LEU A 326 -0.67 11.54 22.92
C LEU A 326 -1.63 11.44 24.13
N GLU A 327 -1.67 12.43 25.01
CA GLU A 327 -2.63 12.52 26.12
C GLU A 327 -4.06 12.62 25.61
N TYR A 328 -4.30 13.47 24.61
CA TYR A 328 -5.61 13.60 23.96
C TYR A 328 -6.08 12.29 23.31
N GLU A 329 -5.20 11.57 22.61
CA GLU A 329 -5.56 10.26 22.05
C GLU A 329 -5.73 9.20 23.14
N LEU A 330 -4.98 9.26 24.25
CA LEU A 330 -5.14 8.35 25.37
C LEU A 330 -6.53 8.49 26.00
N GLU A 331 -6.98 9.72 26.26
CA GLU A 331 -8.31 9.98 26.80
C GLU A 331 -9.41 9.39 25.90
N LYS A 332 -9.27 9.54 24.57
CA LYS A 332 -10.18 8.93 23.60
C LYS A 332 -10.17 7.41 23.62
N TYR A 333 -9.01 6.78 23.76
CA TYR A 333 -8.94 5.33 23.84
C TYR A 333 -9.47 4.80 25.17
N ARG A 334 -9.29 5.54 26.26
CA ARG A 334 -9.82 5.20 27.59
C ARG A 334 -11.33 5.37 27.70
N SER A 335 -11.94 6.27 26.94
CA SER A 335 -13.40 6.41 26.90
C SER A 335 -14.12 5.26 26.19
N ILE A 336 -13.36 4.31 25.63
CA ILE A 336 -13.89 3.17 24.91
C ILE A 336 -13.82 1.93 25.81
N ASP A 337 -14.99 1.53 26.36
CA ASP A 337 -15.10 0.46 27.35
C ASP A 337 -14.42 -0.86 26.93
N TYR A 338 -14.59 -1.30 25.68
CA TYR A 338 -13.99 -2.55 25.24
C TYR A 338 -12.47 -2.50 25.11
N LEU A 339 -11.86 -1.32 24.92
CA LEU A 339 -10.39 -1.18 24.94
C LEU A 339 -9.87 -1.32 26.38
N GLU A 340 -10.51 -0.66 27.34
CA GLU A 340 -10.24 -0.81 28.77
C GLU A 340 -10.41 -2.27 29.24
N ILE A 341 -11.53 -2.90 28.89
CA ILE A 341 -11.81 -4.30 29.21
C ILE A 341 -10.77 -5.21 28.56
N SER A 342 -10.44 -5.01 27.28
CA SER A 342 -9.43 -5.84 26.60
C SER A 342 -8.06 -5.75 27.27
N CYS A 343 -7.70 -4.58 27.82
CA CYS A 343 -6.48 -4.38 28.58
C CYS A 343 -6.50 -5.16 29.89
N LEU A 344 -7.61 -5.09 30.63
CA LEU A 344 -7.80 -5.82 31.90
C LEU A 344 -7.74 -7.34 31.72
N LEU A 345 -8.28 -7.85 30.61
CA LEU A 345 -8.30 -9.27 30.27
C LEU A 345 -6.95 -9.80 29.76
N ASP A 346 -5.99 -8.93 29.47
CA ASP A 346 -4.67 -9.34 29.04
C ASP A 346 -3.80 -9.72 30.26
N PRO A 347 -3.37 -10.99 30.40
CA PRO A 347 -2.62 -11.43 31.57
C PRO A 347 -1.28 -10.71 31.76
N ARG A 348 -0.75 -10.09 30.69
CA ARG A 348 0.50 -9.30 30.72
C ARG A 348 0.31 -7.97 31.44
N PHE A 349 -0.88 -7.38 31.34
CA PHE A 349 -1.17 -6.02 31.83
C PHE A 349 -1.98 -6.05 33.14
N LYS A 350 -2.88 -7.02 33.29
CA LYS A 350 -3.76 -7.17 34.48
C LYS A 350 -4.49 -5.83 34.75
N SER A 351 -4.62 -5.45 36.02
CA SER A 351 -5.26 -4.19 36.43
C SER A 351 -4.34 -2.96 36.38
N ASN A 352 -3.10 -3.07 35.87
CA ASN A 352 -2.10 -2.01 36.02
C ASN A 352 -2.32 -0.82 35.08
N PHE A 353 -3.03 -1.03 33.98
CA PHE A 353 -3.25 -0.04 32.92
C PHE A 353 -4.73 0.29 32.72
N CYS A 354 -5.63 -0.37 33.47
CA CYS A 354 -7.07 -0.19 33.37
C CYS A 354 -7.58 0.81 34.42
N GLY A 355 -8.39 1.78 34.00
CA GLY A 355 -9.02 2.75 34.88
C GLY A 355 -10.20 2.17 35.69
N GLU A 356 -10.63 2.86 36.75
CA GLU A 356 -11.79 2.45 37.56
C GLU A 356 -13.09 2.34 36.74
N SER A 357 -13.22 3.15 35.67
CA SER A 357 -14.32 3.05 34.72
C SER A 357 -14.35 1.70 34.01
N GLY A 358 -13.21 1.23 33.49
CA GLY A 358 -13.12 -0.05 32.80
C GLY A 358 -13.45 -1.24 33.70
N LYS A 359 -13.02 -1.18 34.97
CA LYS A 359 -13.38 -2.19 35.99
C LYS A 359 -14.88 -2.18 36.26
N SER A 360 -15.48 -1.01 36.38
CA SER A 360 -16.92 -0.83 36.61
C SER A 360 -17.76 -1.30 35.43
N SER A 361 -17.35 -0.96 34.19
CA SER A 361 -17.99 -1.41 32.96
C SER A 361 -17.92 -2.93 32.81
N LEU A 362 -16.77 -3.55 33.11
CA LEU A 362 -16.67 -5.02 33.15
C LEU A 362 -17.63 -5.62 34.19
N MET A 363 -17.70 -5.02 35.37
CA MET A 363 -18.55 -5.51 36.46
C MET A 363 -20.03 -5.41 36.09
N GLN A 364 -20.49 -4.30 35.52
CA GLN A 364 -21.87 -4.18 35.00
C GLN A 364 -22.15 -5.21 33.91
N LEU A 365 -21.20 -5.45 33.01
CA LEU A 365 -21.35 -6.39 31.90
C LEU A 365 -21.45 -7.84 32.41
N VAL A 366 -20.72 -8.18 33.48
CA VAL A 366 -20.83 -9.48 34.18
C VAL A 366 -22.14 -9.60 34.97
N LEU A 367 -22.58 -8.52 35.64
CA LEU A 367 -23.78 -8.51 36.49
C LEU A 367 -25.08 -8.57 35.68
N ASN A 368 -25.19 -7.81 34.59
CA ASN A 368 -26.40 -7.79 33.74
C ASN A 368 -26.73 -9.16 33.14
N LYS A 369 -25.74 -10.05 33.04
CA LYS A 369 -25.95 -11.41 32.54
C LYS A 369 -26.57 -12.38 33.54
N ASN A 370 -26.37 -12.14 34.84
CA ASN A 370 -26.96 -12.97 35.90
C ASN A 370 -28.47 -12.75 36.01
N GLU A 371 -28.97 -11.55 35.69
CA GLU A 371 -30.42 -11.28 35.70
C GLU A 371 -31.12 -11.94 34.50
N GLU A 372 -30.51 -11.93 33.30
CA GLU A 372 -31.07 -12.57 32.11
C GLU A 372 -31.09 -14.11 32.18
N SER A 373 -30.09 -14.74 32.81
CA SER A 373 -30.04 -16.19 32.98
C SER A 373 -31.00 -16.72 34.05
N SER A 374 -31.35 -15.91 35.06
CA SER A 374 -32.36 -16.28 36.06
C SER A 374 -33.82 -16.16 35.60
N ILE A 375 -34.09 -15.51 34.46
CA ILE A 375 -35.45 -15.36 33.91
C ILE A 375 -35.79 -16.51 32.94
N GLU A 376 -34.80 -17.21 32.37
CA GLU A 376 -35.02 -18.29 31.39
C GLU A 376 -35.45 -19.64 32.02
N GLU A 377 -35.42 -19.82 33.34
CA GLU A 377 -35.81 -21.09 33.99
C GLU A 377 -37.27 -21.20 34.47
N GLU A 378 -38.06 -20.12 34.51
CA GLU A 378 -39.39 -20.16 35.16
C GLU A 378 -40.64 -20.04 34.27
N THR A 379 -40.56 -19.92 32.94
CA THR A 379 -41.79 -19.85 32.12
C THR A 379 -41.82 -20.81 30.94
N SER A 380 -42.22 -22.06 31.23
CA SER A 380 -42.79 -22.96 30.23
C SER A 380 -44.13 -22.44 29.70
N SER A 381 -44.28 -22.50 28.37
CA SER A 381 -45.53 -22.51 27.60
C SER A 381 -46.49 -21.31 27.75
N SER A 382 -46.41 -20.36 26.80
CA SER A 382 -47.54 -19.96 25.90
C SER A 382 -47.51 -18.52 25.34
N GLU A 383 -46.37 -17.82 25.27
CA GLU A 383 -46.34 -16.46 24.68
C GLU A 383 -45.22 -16.26 23.65
N ARG A 384 -45.06 -17.23 22.73
CA ARG A 384 -44.02 -17.24 21.70
C ARG A 384 -44.21 -16.29 20.52
N GLU A 385 -45.13 -15.32 20.56
CA GLU A 385 -45.42 -14.49 19.37
C GLU A 385 -45.54 -12.98 19.57
N LYS A 386 -45.15 -12.38 20.71
CA LYS A 386 -45.36 -10.91 20.88
C LYS A 386 -44.24 -10.00 21.38
N ASN A 387 -43.06 -10.46 21.78
CA ASN A 387 -41.98 -9.53 22.18
C ASN A 387 -40.75 -9.67 21.28
N ALA A 388 -40.81 -8.97 20.14
CA ALA A 388 -39.80 -8.96 19.08
C ALA A 388 -38.98 -7.66 18.99
N GLU A 389 -38.94 -6.80 20.02
CA GLU A 389 -38.34 -5.45 19.87
C GLU A 389 -37.41 -4.95 20.98
N SER A 390 -36.99 -5.75 21.95
CA SER A 390 -35.90 -5.32 22.84
C SER A 390 -35.08 -6.51 23.34
N LEU A 391 -33.85 -6.67 22.82
CA LEU A 391 -32.67 -7.24 23.49
C LEU A 391 -31.64 -7.63 22.42
N ILE A 392 -30.81 -6.65 22.05
CA ILE A 392 -29.60 -6.82 21.27
C ILE A 392 -28.60 -7.57 22.17
N ARG A 393 -28.56 -8.90 22.08
CA ARG A 393 -27.54 -9.72 22.78
C ARG A 393 -26.16 -9.26 22.32
N ASN A 394 -25.31 -8.82 23.26
CA ASN A 394 -23.88 -8.57 23.02
C ASN A 394 -23.15 -9.92 22.99
N PRO A 395 -22.67 -10.40 21.83
CA PRO A 395 -22.38 -11.82 21.72
C PRO A 395 -20.88 -12.16 21.93
N LEU A 396 -20.01 -11.15 22.10
CA LEU A 396 -18.66 -11.32 22.69
C LEU A 396 -18.75 -12.12 24.00
N LEU A 397 -19.83 -11.88 24.75
CA LEU A 397 -20.15 -12.51 26.02
C LEU A 397 -20.52 -14.00 25.89
N ALA A 398 -20.97 -14.48 24.73
CA ALA A 398 -21.26 -15.90 24.46
C ALA A 398 -19.98 -16.72 24.19
N TYR A 399 -18.96 -16.09 23.61
CA TYR A 399 -17.61 -16.68 23.53
C TYR A 399 -16.97 -16.80 24.92
N TYR A 400 -17.17 -15.79 25.78
CA TYR A 400 -16.67 -15.78 27.16
C TYR A 400 -17.35 -16.81 28.09
N GLU A 401 -18.67 -17.05 27.94
CA GLU A 401 -19.42 -18.09 28.67
C GLU A 401 -18.85 -19.48 28.43
N LYS A 402 -18.55 -19.82 27.17
CA LYS A 402 -18.14 -21.18 26.79
C LYS A 402 -16.72 -21.55 27.27
N HIS A 403 -15.84 -20.58 27.50
CA HIS A 403 -14.41 -20.85 27.68
C HIS A 403 -13.74 -20.27 28.92
N ALA A 404 -14.31 -19.24 29.58
CA ALA A 404 -13.64 -18.60 30.73
C ALA A 404 -14.55 -18.34 31.93
N LEU A 405 -15.81 -17.94 31.70
CA LEU A 405 -16.74 -17.63 32.78
C LEU A 405 -17.38 -18.87 33.41
N GLN A 406 -17.76 -19.92 32.66
CA GLN A 406 -18.35 -21.12 33.26
C GLN A 406 -17.38 -21.84 34.21
N PHE A 407 -16.08 -21.87 33.89
CA PHE A 407 -15.06 -22.45 34.79
C PHE A 407 -14.88 -21.63 36.07
N VAL A 408 -14.93 -20.29 35.96
CA VAL A 408 -14.88 -19.38 37.12
C VAL A 408 -16.17 -19.47 37.94
N TYR A 409 -17.32 -19.59 37.28
CA TYR A 409 -18.64 -19.69 37.88
C TYR A 409 -18.88 -21.04 38.58
N ASP A 410 -18.52 -22.16 37.95
CA ASP A 410 -18.63 -23.52 38.52
C ASP A 410 -17.73 -23.73 39.73
N GLU A 411 -16.60 -23.02 39.78
CA GLU A 411 -15.63 -23.17 40.88
C GLU A 411 -15.90 -22.21 42.05
N ILE A 412 -16.52 -21.05 41.77
CA ILE A 412 -17.06 -20.13 42.80
C ILE A 412 -18.36 -20.69 43.41
N SER A 413 -19.26 -21.25 42.59
CA SER A 413 -20.54 -21.82 43.04
C SER A 413 -20.39 -23.08 43.90
N LYS A 414 -19.25 -23.77 43.82
CA LYS A 414 -18.92 -24.91 44.69
C LYS A 414 -18.47 -24.52 46.10
N GLN A 415 -18.12 -23.25 46.35
CA GLN A 415 -17.43 -22.85 47.58
C GLN A 415 -18.23 -21.94 48.52
N THR A 416 -19.35 -21.33 48.09
CA THR A 416 -20.19 -20.48 48.97
C THR A 416 -21.66 -20.47 48.53
N PRO A 417 -22.61 -21.07 49.30
CA PRO A 417 -24.03 -21.11 48.94
C PRO A 417 -24.81 -19.79 49.18
N GLU A 418 -24.23 -18.80 49.86
CA GLU A 418 -24.92 -17.56 50.22
C GLU A 418 -23.99 -16.35 50.03
N PHE A 419 -24.39 -15.39 49.19
CA PHE A 419 -23.67 -14.13 48.93
C PHE A 419 -24.39 -12.96 49.62
N PRO A 420 -23.71 -12.20 50.52
CA PRO A 420 -24.13 -10.85 50.85
C PRO A 420 -22.98 -9.80 50.81
N SER A 421 -23.16 -8.83 49.91
CA SER A 421 -22.71 -7.43 49.88
C SER A 421 -21.49 -6.96 50.71
N GLY A 422 -20.36 -6.71 50.05
CA GLY A 422 -19.69 -5.40 50.12
C GLY A 422 -18.16 -5.37 50.34
N GLY A 423 -17.48 -4.56 49.51
CA GLY A 423 -16.27 -3.77 49.84
C GLY A 423 -14.93 -4.50 50.01
N ARG A 424 -14.86 -5.58 50.80
CA ARG A 424 -13.63 -6.38 50.96
C ARG A 424 -13.49 -7.48 49.90
N GLU A 425 -14.61 -7.86 49.27
CA GLU A 425 -14.70 -8.86 48.22
C GLU A 425 -13.96 -8.45 46.92
N PHE A 426 -13.73 -7.15 46.69
CA PHE A 426 -13.04 -6.65 45.49
C PHE A 426 -11.56 -7.07 45.42
N GLU A 427 -10.83 -6.98 46.54
CA GLU A 427 -9.43 -7.43 46.60
C GLU A 427 -9.32 -8.96 46.71
N GLU A 428 -10.33 -9.64 47.26
CA GLU A 428 -10.38 -11.10 47.29
C GLU A 428 -10.68 -11.70 45.90
N ILE A 429 -11.64 -11.15 45.16
CA ILE A 429 -11.97 -11.58 43.80
C ILE A 429 -10.84 -11.20 42.84
N LEU A 430 -10.27 -9.99 42.92
CA LEU A 430 -9.06 -9.65 42.16
C LEU A 430 -7.87 -10.51 42.58
N GLY A 431 -7.74 -10.86 43.86
CA GLY A 431 -6.72 -11.76 44.38
C GLY A 431 -6.86 -13.19 43.83
N GLN A 432 -8.10 -13.69 43.73
CA GLN A 432 -8.42 -15.01 43.18
C GLN A 432 -8.25 -15.05 41.66
N ILE A 433 -8.69 -14.01 40.93
CA ILE A 433 -8.44 -13.83 39.49
C ILE A 433 -6.93 -13.70 39.22
N ARG A 434 -6.18 -12.92 40.02
CA ARG A 434 -4.72 -12.82 39.92
C ARG A 434 -4.02 -14.14 40.21
N SER A 435 -4.51 -14.92 41.18
CA SER A 435 -3.99 -16.26 41.53
C SER A 435 -4.24 -17.27 40.40
N LEU A 436 -5.40 -17.23 39.75
CA LEU A 436 -5.76 -18.06 38.61
C LEU A 436 -5.00 -17.66 37.33
N LEU A 437 -4.87 -16.35 37.06
CA LEU A 437 -4.06 -15.83 35.95
C LEU A 437 -2.57 -16.18 36.10
N ASN A 438 -2.05 -16.24 37.33
CA ASN A 438 -0.67 -16.67 37.61
C ASN A 438 -0.46 -18.19 37.43
N LYS A 439 -1.53 -18.98 37.40
CA LYS A 439 -1.49 -20.43 37.15
C LYS A 439 -1.64 -20.80 35.66
N LEU A 440 -2.01 -19.83 34.81
CA LEU A 440 -2.04 -20.05 33.36
C LEU A 440 -0.60 -20.18 32.84
N PRO A 441 -0.28 -21.24 32.08
CA PRO A 441 1.06 -21.41 31.54
C PRO A 441 1.40 -20.23 30.61
N TYR A 442 2.62 -19.72 30.76
CA TYR A 442 3.16 -18.67 29.90
C TYR A 442 3.07 -19.11 28.43
N VAL A 443 2.14 -18.54 27.67
CA VAL A 443 2.06 -18.77 26.22
C VAL A 443 3.23 -18.01 25.61
N ARG A 444 4.33 -18.73 25.37
CA ARG A 444 5.36 -18.28 24.43
C ARG A 444 4.65 -18.02 23.11
N THR A 445 4.62 -16.77 22.69
CA THR A 445 4.31 -16.42 21.30
C THR A 445 5.27 -17.21 20.43
N SER A 446 4.77 -18.25 19.77
CA SER A 446 5.54 -19.00 18.78
C SER A 446 5.79 -18.06 17.61
N THR A 447 6.90 -17.34 17.64
CA THR A 447 7.60 -16.97 16.41
C THR A 447 7.79 -18.26 15.64
N THR A 448 7.02 -18.43 14.57
CA THR A 448 7.25 -19.45 13.56
C THR A 448 8.72 -19.35 13.15
N GLN A 449 9.51 -20.30 13.62
CA GLN A 449 10.81 -20.61 13.08
C GLN A 449 10.57 -21.03 11.63
N ASN A 450 10.71 -20.08 10.71
CA ASN A 450 11.13 -20.42 9.37
C ASN A 450 12.52 -21.05 9.54
N ALA A 451 12.57 -22.37 9.51
CA ALA A 451 13.79 -23.11 9.23
C ALA A 451 14.25 -22.67 7.83
N SER A 452 15.06 -21.61 7.80
CA SER A 452 15.89 -21.31 6.64
C SER A 452 16.90 -22.44 6.57
N VAL A 453 16.66 -23.36 5.65
CA VAL A 453 17.72 -24.21 5.09
C VAL A 453 18.83 -23.26 4.66
N ASP A 454 19.96 -23.33 5.36
CA ASP A 454 21.19 -22.59 5.05
C ASP A 454 21.57 -22.84 3.59
N LYS A 455 21.23 -21.89 2.72
CA LYS A 455 21.99 -21.67 1.49
C LYS A 455 23.29 -21.00 1.92
N PRO A 456 24.47 -21.51 1.54
CA PRO A 456 25.73 -20.87 1.91
C PRO A 456 25.74 -19.46 1.33
N ARG A 457 25.58 -18.48 2.23
CA ARG A 457 25.92 -17.09 1.96
C ARG A 457 27.37 -17.08 1.50
N SER A 458 27.64 -16.46 0.35
CA SER A 458 28.99 -16.20 -0.09
C SER A 458 29.63 -15.24 0.91
N GLU A 459 30.30 -15.77 1.92
CA GLU A 459 31.11 -14.97 2.84
C GLU A 459 32.20 -14.25 2.02
N ARG A 460 32.21 -12.92 2.12
CA ARG A 460 33.37 -12.12 1.70
C ARG A 460 34.54 -12.57 2.58
N LEU A 461 35.63 -13.02 1.96
CA LEU A 461 36.84 -13.41 2.70
C LEU A 461 37.41 -12.22 3.46
N ARG A 462 37.81 -12.47 4.71
CA ARG A 462 38.51 -11.50 5.54
C ARG A 462 39.87 -11.22 4.93
N LYS A 463 40.44 -10.06 5.25
CA LYS A 463 41.76 -9.64 4.74
C LYS A 463 42.84 -10.69 5.01
N GLU A 464 42.81 -11.24 6.23
CA GLU A 464 43.68 -12.32 6.71
C GLU A 464 43.60 -13.60 5.86
N ASP A 465 42.43 -13.91 5.29
CA ASP A 465 42.24 -15.07 4.42
C ASP A 465 42.78 -14.82 3.02
N LYS A 466 42.75 -13.57 2.54
CA LYS A 466 43.31 -13.18 1.23
C LYS A 466 44.83 -13.18 1.26
N ASP A 467 45.43 -12.76 2.38
CA ASP A 467 46.88 -12.69 2.57
C ASP A 467 47.53 -14.09 2.62
N LYS A 468 46.74 -15.13 2.97
CA LYS A 468 47.17 -16.54 2.96
C LYS A 468 46.99 -17.23 1.60
N MET A 469 46.38 -16.57 0.60
CA MET A 469 46.11 -17.17 -0.71
C MET A 469 47.23 -16.87 -1.71
N SER A 470 47.55 -17.84 -2.56
CA SER A 470 48.51 -17.64 -3.66
C SER A 470 47.98 -16.66 -4.72
N GLU A 471 48.89 -15.94 -5.38
CA GLU A 471 48.57 -14.95 -6.40
C GLU A 471 47.77 -15.54 -7.58
N LYS A 472 48.05 -16.80 -7.92
CA LYS A 472 47.30 -17.58 -8.93
C LYS A 472 45.85 -17.86 -8.48
N ALA A 473 45.63 -18.14 -7.19
CA ALA A 473 44.30 -18.37 -6.63
C ALA A 473 43.48 -17.07 -6.55
N LEU A 474 44.12 -15.96 -6.19
CA LEU A 474 43.52 -14.61 -6.24
C LEU A 474 43.17 -14.20 -7.67
N GLY A 475 44.04 -14.45 -8.64
CA GLY A 475 43.81 -14.18 -10.06
C GLY A 475 42.61 -14.95 -10.64
N ASN A 476 42.48 -16.24 -10.29
CA ASN A 476 41.34 -17.05 -10.73
C ASN A 476 40.02 -16.58 -10.12
N ARG A 477 40.02 -16.22 -8.82
CA ARG A 477 38.83 -15.64 -8.18
C ARG A 477 38.43 -14.29 -8.74
N ARG A 478 39.39 -13.41 -9.07
CA ARG A 478 39.10 -12.13 -9.75
C ARG A 478 38.45 -12.34 -11.11
N LYS A 479 38.93 -13.31 -11.90
CA LYS A 479 38.32 -13.69 -13.19
C LYS A 479 36.89 -14.20 -12.99
N GLU A 480 36.65 -15.00 -11.96
CA GLU A 480 35.32 -15.55 -11.69
C GLU A 480 34.34 -14.51 -11.15
N ALA A 481 34.80 -13.59 -10.29
CA ALA A 481 34.02 -12.45 -9.82
C ALA A 481 33.66 -11.51 -10.98
N ASN A 482 34.60 -11.20 -11.87
CA ASN A 482 34.34 -10.39 -13.06
C ASN A 482 33.33 -11.05 -14.01
N LYS A 483 33.40 -12.37 -14.16
CA LYS A 483 32.41 -13.16 -14.92
C LYS A 483 31.02 -13.05 -14.29
N ARG A 484 30.90 -13.25 -12.97
CA ARG A 484 29.63 -13.13 -12.22
C ARG A 484 29.06 -11.71 -12.28
N ASN A 485 29.90 -10.69 -12.09
CA ASN A 485 29.49 -9.28 -12.17
C ASN A 485 28.98 -8.92 -13.58
N SER A 486 29.63 -9.43 -14.63
CA SER A 486 29.15 -9.21 -16.00
C SER A 486 27.82 -9.91 -16.28
N ILE A 487 27.59 -11.10 -15.70
CA ILE A 487 26.31 -11.82 -15.82
C ILE A 487 25.20 -11.07 -15.09
N ASN A 488 25.47 -10.63 -13.85
CA ASN A 488 24.50 -9.87 -13.05
C ASN A 488 24.17 -8.51 -13.69
N TYR A 489 25.16 -7.80 -14.23
CA TYR A 489 24.93 -6.54 -14.94
C TYR A 489 23.97 -6.72 -16.13
N ASN A 490 24.19 -7.76 -16.94
CA ASN A 490 23.31 -8.05 -18.08
C ASN A 490 21.91 -8.50 -17.62
N LYS A 491 21.83 -9.28 -16.52
CA LYS A 491 20.55 -9.69 -15.92
C LYS A 491 19.74 -8.46 -15.47
N ASN A 492 20.36 -7.53 -14.75
CA ASN A 492 19.69 -6.33 -14.24
C ASN A 492 19.24 -5.40 -15.37
N LYS A 493 20.05 -5.25 -16.43
CA LYS A 493 19.68 -4.47 -17.62
C LYS A 493 18.52 -5.11 -18.38
N LYS A 494 18.52 -6.43 -18.54
CA LYS A 494 17.42 -7.18 -19.15
C LYS A 494 16.14 -7.09 -18.32
N GLU A 495 16.25 -7.09 -17.00
CA GLU A 495 15.11 -6.90 -16.10
C GLU A 495 14.53 -5.49 -16.20
N LYS A 496 15.39 -4.45 -16.27
CA LYS A 496 14.95 -3.07 -16.54
C LYS A 496 14.23 -2.96 -17.89
N GLU A 497 14.75 -3.61 -18.94
CA GLU A 497 14.10 -3.66 -20.26
C GLU A 497 12.72 -4.30 -20.19
N ILE A 498 12.57 -5.44 -19.50
CA ILE A 498 11.29 -6.12 -19.31
C ILE A 498 10.28 -5.23 -18.57
N ASN A 499 10.71 -4.50 -17.53
CA ASN A 499 9.84 -3.62 -16.77
C ASN A 499 9.36 -2.45 -17.64
N LEU A 500 10.27 -1.82 -18.39
CA LEU A 500 9.91 -0.75 -19.33
C LEU A 500 8.99 -1.25 -20.46
N MET A 501 9.16 -2.48 -20.95
CA MET A 501 8.22 -3.06 -21.93
C MET A 501 6.81 -3.21 -21.36
N LYS A 502 6.68 -3.60 -20.09
CA LYS A 502 5.38 -3.68 -19.40
C LYS A 502 4.75 -2.30 -19.23
N ASP A 503 5.54 -1.30 -18.84
CA ASP A 503 5.07 0.08 -18.69
C ASP A 503 4.60 0.65 -20.03
N PHE A 504 5.37 0.45 -21.10
CA PHE A 504 4.98 0.84 -22.47
C PHE A 504 3.65 0.19 -22.89
N ALA A 505 3.52 -1.13 -22.71
CA ALA A 505 2.30 -1.84 -23.09
C ALA A 505 1.06 -1.35 -22.33
N ARG A 506 1.20 -1.13 -21.01
CA ARG A 506 0.15 -0.57 -20.16
C ARG A 506 -0.26 0.82 -20.64
N LEU A 507 0.69 1.74 -20.78
CA LEU A 507 0.43 3.12 -21.21
C LEU A 507 -0.18 3.19 -22.61
N ASN A 508 0.25 2.33 -23.53
CA ASN A 508 -0.32 2.28 -24.87
C ASN A 508 -1.80 1.84 -24.83
N THR A 509 -2.12 0.86 -23.98
CA THR A 509 -3.51 0.42 -23.78
C THR A 509 -4.36 1.49 -23.11
N GLU A 510 -3.82 2.20 -22.12
CA GLU A 510 -4.50 3.34 -21.48
C GLU A 510 -4.80 4.44 -22.51
N LYS A 511 -3.82 4.80 -23.35
CA LYS A 511 -4.00 5.77 -24.43
C LYS A 511 -5.07 5.33 -25.42
N GLU A 512 -5.05 4.07 -25.86
CA GLU A 512 -6.06 3.51 -26.76
C GLU A 512 -7.47 3.54 -26.17
N ASN A 513 -7.61 3.25 -24.87
CA ASN A 513 -8.90 3.29 -24.19
C ASN A 513 -9.42 4.72 -24.03
N MET A 514 -8.53 5.67 -23.72
CA MET A 514 -8.87 7.10 -23.64
C MET A 514 -9.34 7.61 -25.01
N ALA A 515 -8.63 7.27 -26.09
CA ALA A 515 -9.03 7.61 -27.45
C ALA A 515 -10.39 7.00 -27.83
N LYS A 516 -10.65 5.73 -27.46
CA LYS A 516 -11.97 5.09 -27.67
C LYS A 516 -13.09 5.77 -26.89
N SER A 517 -12.84 6.14 -25.63
CA SER A 517 -13.78 6.86 -24.77
C SER A 517 -14.16 8.22 -25.37
N LEU A 518 -13.15 8.98 -25.81
CA LEU A 518 -13.30 10.25 -26.53
C LEU A 518 -14.18 10.10 -27.79
N ILE A 519 -13.91 9.08 -28.61
CA ILE A 519 -14.70 8.79 -29.81
C ILE A 519 -16.15 8.43 -29.45
N LEU A 520 -16.36 7.58 -28.44
CA LEU A 520 -17.70 7.19 -27.95
C LEU A 520 -18.47 8.38 -27.38
N SER A 521 -17.80 9.27 -26.64
CA SER A 521 -18.38 10.50 -26.10
C SER A 521 -18.82 11.44 -27.23
N ALA A 522 -17.95 11.67 -28.23
CA ALA A 522 -18.29 12.45 -29.42
C ALA A 522 -19.45 11.84 -30.22
N LEU A 523 -19.49 10.50 -30.38
CA LEU A 523 -20.57 9.78 -31.07
C LEU A 523 -21.90 9.83 -30.32
N ASN A 524 -21.90 9.86 -28.99
CA ASN A 524 -23.13 9.99 -28.19
C ASN A 524 -23.67 11.42 -28.21
N ASN A 525 -22.79 12.43 -28.21
CA ASN A 525 -23.20 13.83 -28.23
C ASN A 525 -23.93 14.21 -29.54
N THR A 526 -23.53 13.64 -30.68
CA THR A 526 -24.16 13.89 -31.99
C THR A 526 -25.59 13.33 -32.14
N LYS A 527 -26.06 12.46 -31.23
CA LYS A 527 -27.43 11.91 -31.27
C LYS A 527 -28.51 12.80 -30.62
N ASN A 528 -28.11 13.85 -29.89
CA ASN A 528 -29.03 14.65 -29.05
C ASN A 528 -29.41 16.03 -29.62
N TYR A 529 -29.14 16.31 -30.91
CA TYR A 529 -29.44 17.61 -31.52
C TYR A 529 -30.80 17.60 -32.25
N THR A 530 -31.87 18.00 -31.56
CA THR A 530 -33.14 18.46 -32.17
C THR A 530 -33.60 19.76 -31.53
N THR A 531 -33.60 20.83 -32.34
CA THR A 531 -34.33 22.12 -32.27
C THR A 531 -34.32 22.94 -30.98
N ASP A 532 -33.49 24.00 -31.05
CA ASP A 532 -33.77 25.42 -30.79
C ASP A 532 -34.29 25.86 -29.39
N ALA A 533 -33.42 26.53 -28.62
CA ALA A 533 -33.55 27.97 -28.30
C ALA A 533 -32.59 28.44 -27.17
N SER A 534 -31.94 29.57 -27.43
CA SER A 534 -31.45 30.61 -26.49
C SER A 534 -30.07 30.50 -25.83
N GLN A 535 -29.16 31.24 -26.48
CA GLN A 535 -27.91 31.89 -26.04
C GLN A 535 -27.74 32.19 -24.54
N ARG A 536 -26.56 31.83 -24.01
CA ARG A 536 -25.44 32.75 -23.68
C ARG A 536 -24.27 31.98 -23.04
N MET A 537 -23.10 31.94 -23.68
CA MET A 537 -21.77 31.99 -23.04
C MET A 537 -20.66 32.24 -24.08
N CYS A 538 -19.51 32.75 -23.63
CA CYS A 538 -18.67 33.74 -24.31
C CYS A 538 -17.52 33.14 -25.15
N SER A 539 -17.47 33.46 -26.45
CA SER A 539 -16.40 33.10 -27.42
C SER A 539 -14.97 33.21 -26.86
N SER A 540 -14.72 34.18 -25.97
CA SER A 540 -13.40 34.46 -25.39
C SER A 540 -12.83 33.34 -24.51
N GLU A 541 -13.66 32.53 -23.85
CA GLU A 541 -13.19 31.42 -23.01
C GLU A 541 -12.76 30.22 -23.87
N ILE A 542 -13.46 30.00 -24.98
CA ILE A 542 -13.13 28.95 -25.95
C ILE A 542 -11.86 29.31 -26.71
N ASP A 543 -11.74 30.58 -27.14
CA ASP A 543 -10.52 31.10 -27.79
C ASP A 543 -9.30 30.97 -26.86
N ALA A 544 -9.45 31.22 -25.55
CA ALA A 544 -8.38 31.03 -24.57
C ALA A 544 -7.96 29.56 -24.40
N MET A 545 -8.91 28.61 -24.45
CA MET A 545 -8.63 27.18 -24.33
C MET A 545 -7.98 26.60 -25.60
N LEU A 546 -8.35 27.09 -26.78
CA LEU A 546 -7.70 26.74 -28.05
C LEU A 546 -6.29 27.32 -28.13
N GLN A 547 -6.13 28.56 -27.67
CA GLN A 547 -4.82 29.18 -27.55
C GLN A 547 -3.92 28.45 -26.53
N GLU A 548 -4.46 27.87 -25.45
CA GLU A 548 -3.70 26.99 -24.55
C GLU A 548 -3.22 25.68 -25.21
N LEU A 549 -3.94 25.17 -26.21
CA LEU A 549 -3.58 23.98 -26.98
C LEU A 549 -2.60 24.28 -28.12
N GLU A 550 -2.68 25.44 -28.76
CA GLU A 550 -1.82 25.86 -29.87
C GLU A 550 -0.52 26.55 -29.39
N ASP A 551 -0.58 27.43 -28.38
CA ASP A 551 0.58 28.21 -27.90
C ASP A 551 1.35 27.53 -26.75
N GLY A 552 0.99 26.29 -26.40
CA GLY A 552 1.64 25.55 -25.32
C GLY A 552 1.54 26.23 -23.96
N GLY A 553 0.47 26.99 -23.69
CA GLY A 553 0.29 27.78 -22.45
C GLY A 553 0.32 26.97 -21.13
N ASN A 554 0.30 25.65 -21.22
CA ASN A 554 0.32 24.75 -20.07
C ASN A 554 1.74 24.25 -19.73
N SER A 555 2.20 24.54 -18.50
CA SER A 555 3.53 24.15 -18.00
C SER A 555 3.83 22.66 -18.12
N THR A 556 2.81 21.80 -18.03
CA THR A 556 2.98 20.34 -18.05
C THR A 556 3.31 19.81 -19.44
N LEU A 557 2.64 20.29 -20.49
CA LEU A 557 2.94 19.85 -21.87
C LEU A 557 4.32 20.33 -22.32
N ARG A 558 4.69 21.59 -22.04
CA ARG A 558 6.05 22.10 -22.31
C ARG A 558 7.13 21.28 -21.61
N THR A 559 6.87 20.86 -20.36
CA THR A 559 7.81 20.03 -19.60
C THR A 559 7.96 18.63 -20.23
N LEU A 560 6.85 18.03 -20.67
CA LEU A 560 6.86 16.73 -21.34
C LEU A 560 7.51 16.78 -22.73
N GLU A 561 7.31 17.86 -23.48
CA GLU A 561 7.91 18.08 -24.79
C GLU A 561 9.44 18.26 -24.68
N GLU A 562 9.90 19.03 -23.69
CA GLU A 562 11.33 19.18 -23.41
C GLU A 562 11.98 17.87 -22.92
N GLU A 563 11.27 17.07 -22.11
CA GLU A 563 11.73 15.74 -21.72
C GLU A 563 11.76 14.78 -22.92
N LEU A 564 10.77 14.83 -23.81
CA LEU A 564 10.73 14.02 -25.02
C LEU A 564 11.94 14.32 -25.93
N ARG A 565 12.27 15.60 -26.12
CA ARG A 565 13.45 16.05 -26.88
C ARG A 565 14.75 15.49 -26.29
N LYS A 566 14.91 15.57 -24.97
CA LYS A 566 16.09 15.01 -24.26
C LYS A 566 16.20 13.49 -24.43
N ARG A 567 15.07 12.77 -24.40
CA ARG A 567 15.05 11.31 -24.61
C ARG A 567 15.38 10.93 -26.05
N GLU A 568 14.95 11.74 -27.02
CA GLU A 568 15.30 11.56 -28.42
C GLU A 568 16.80 11.73 -28.68
N GLU A 569 17.41 12.79 -28.12
CA GLU A 569 18.85 13.01 -28.18
C GLU A 569 19.63 11.85 -27.55
N HIS A 570 19.22 11.42 -26.35
CA HIS A 570 19.86 10.28 -25.68
C HIS A 570 19.73 8.98 -26.49
N LEU A 571 18.58 8.74 -27.13
CA LEU A 571 18.39 7.60 -28.01
C LEU A 571 19.36 7.63 -29.21
N LYS A 572 19.57 8.81 -29.82
CA LYS A 572 20.54 9.00 -30.91
C LYS A 572 21.96 8.68 -30.45
N GLU A 573 22.37 9.15 -29.27
CA GLU A 573 23.68 8.85 -28.68
C GLU A 573 23.89 7.34 -28.45
N VAL A 574 22.90 6.67 -27.87
CA VAL A 574 23.01 5.24 -27.55
C VAL A 574 22.97 4.36 -28.81
N ILE A 575 22.23 4.77 -29.85
CA ILE A 575 22.27 4.12 -31.16
C ILE A 575 23.67 4.24 -31.75
N ASN A 576 24.30 5.43 -31.67
CA ASN A 576 25.66 5.64 -32.16
C ASN A 576 26.73 4.85 -31.37
N ASP A 577 26.55 4.72 -30.05
CA ASP A 577 27.40 3.86 -29.21
C ASP A 577 27.27 2.38 -29.59
N MET A 578 26.05 1.93 -29.90
CA MET A 578 25.78 0.55 -30.34
C MET A 578 26.39 0.28 -31.71
N THR A 579 26.22 1.17 -32.69
CA THR A 579 26.82 1.02 -34.02
C THR A 579 28.34 0.96 -33.91
N THR A 580 28.97 1.87 -33.17
CA THR A 580 30.42 1.89 -32.94
C THR A 580 30.94 0.59 -32.30
N LYS A 581 30.23 0.05 -31.30
CA LYS A 581 30.61 -1.19 -30.60
C LYS A 581 30.35 -2.45 -31.42
N THR A 582 29.40 -2.41 -32.35
CA THR A 582 29.13 -3.56 -33.24
C THR A 582 30.09 -3.62 -34.42
N THR A 583 30.51 -2.47 -34.98
CA THR A 583 31.45 -2.39 -36.11
C THR A 583 32.90 -2.67 -35.71
N ASN A 584 33.30 -2.34 -34.47
CA ASN A 584 34.65 -2.63 -33.99
C ASN A 584 34.82 -4.14 -33.68
N ALA A 585 35.61 -4.83 -34.50
CA ALA A 585 35.91 -6.26 -34.37
C ALA A 585 36.58 -6.63 -33.04
N ASN A 586 37.32 -5.71 -32.42
CA ASN A 586 38.00 -5.92 -31.14
C ASN A 586 37.09 -5.75 -29.91
N THR A 587 35.79 -5.46 -30.12
CA THR A 587 34.83 -5.30 -29.02
C THR A 587 34.31 -6.65 -28.54
N TYR A 588 34.60 -6.98 -27.28
CA TYR A 588 34.18 -8.24 -26.65
C TYR A 588 32.64 -8.42 -26.63
N GLY A 589 32.16 -9.67 -26.75
CA GLY A 589 30.73 -9.99 -26.87
C GLY A 589 29.86 -9.46 -25.71
N SER A 590 30.40 -9.40 -24.49
CA SER A 590 29.71 -8.81 -23.33
C SER A 590 29.48 -7.31 -23.49
N ARG A 591 30.40 -6.57 -24.12
CA ARG A 591 30.25 -5.13 -24.37
C ARG A 591 29.20 -4.85 -25.46
N LYS A 592 29.14 -5.70 -26.49
CA LYS A 592 28.09 -5.65 -27.53
C LYS A 592 26.69 -5.90 -26.93
N SER A 593 26.57 -6.91 -26.06
CA SER A 593 25.31 -7.20 -25.34
C SER A 593 24.87 -6.05 -24.41
N ARG A 594 25.80 -5.38 -23.72
CA ARG A 594 25.49 -4.20 -22.88
C ARG A 594 24.99 -3.02 -23.70
N ALA A 595 25.63 -2.76 -24.84
CA ALA A 595 25.21 -1.69 -25.76
C ALA A 595 23.80 -1.95 -26.33
N LEU A 596 23.50 -3.22 -26.66
CA LEU A 596 22.17 -3.63 -27.12
C LEU A 596 21.07 -3.36 -26.07
N HIS A 597 21.28 -3.78 -24.82
CA HIS A 597 20.31 -3.54 -23.75
C HIS A 597 20.15 -2.05 -23.44
N ASN A 598 21.24 -1.27 -23.46
CA ASN A 598 21.15 0.18 -23.31
C ASN A 598 20.31 0.81 -24.42
N ARG A 599 20.48 0.40 -25.68
CA ARG A 599 19.68 0.88 -26.82
C ARG A 599 18.19 0.57 -26.64
N ASN A 600 17.86 -0.66 -26.24
CA ASN A 600 16.47 -1.06 -26.05
C ASN A 600 15.82 -0.31 -24.88
N ILE A 601 16.55 -0.11 -23.78
CA ILE A 601 16.10 0.72 -22.65
C ILE A 601 15.85 2.16 -23.10
N ALA A 602 16.79 2.80 -23.79
CA ALA A 602 16.64 4.17 -24.27
C ALA A 602 15.46 4.32 -25.23
N LYS A 603 15.24 3.33 -26.11
CA LYS A 603 14.08 3.30 -27.02
C LYS A 603 12.76 3.22 -26.25
N LEU A 604 12.66 2.35 -25.25
CA LEU A 604 11.44 2.21 -24.45
C LEU A 604 11.16 3.44 -23.60
N GLU A 605 12.20 4.05 -23.02
CA GLU A 605 12.08 5.29 -22.26
C GLU A 605 11.59 6.46 -23.14
N TYR A 606 12.08 6.56 -24.38
CA TYR A 606 11.57 7.52 -25.37
C TYR A 606 10.09 7.27 -25.70
N GLU A 607 9.72 6.03 -26.05
CA GLU A 607 8.34 5.68 -26.42
C GLU A 607 7.35 5.87 -25.27
N ILE A 608 7.73 5.55 -24.02
CA ILE A 608 6.91 5.83 -22.82
C ILE A 608 6.70 7.34 -22.65
N THR A 609 7.75 8.13 -22.83
CA THR A 609 7.66 9.60 -22.73
C THR A 609 6.75 10.16 -23.82
N ARG A 610 6.83 9.62 -25.04
CA ARG A 610 5.93 9.97 -26.15
C ARG A 610 4.47 9.64 -25.81
N LEU A 611 4.21 8.46 -25.26
CA LEU A 611 2.87 8.06 -24.84
C LEU A 611 2.30 8.96 -23.73
N HIS A 612 3.11 9.38 -22.75
CA HIS A 612 2.67 10.34 -21.74
C HIS A 612 2.31 11.68 -22.35
N HIS A 613 3.14 12.20 -23.26
CA HIS A 613 2.86 13.43 -24.00
C HIS A 613 1.54 13.32 -24.80
N GLU A 614 1.35 12.24 -25.55
CA GLU A 614 0.12 11.98 -26.30
C GLU A 614 -1.12 11.82 -25.39
N THR A 615 -0.97 11.16 -24.24
CA THR A 615 -2.07 10.96 -23.27
C THR A 615 -2.48 12.28 -22.62
N GLU A 616 -1.52 13.12 -22.25
CA GLU A 616 -1.80 14.46 -21.71
C GLU A 616 -2.52 15.34 -22.74
N ARG A 617 -2.12 15.23 -24.03
CA ARG A 617 -2.81 15.92 -25.13
C ARG A 617 -4.25 15.41 -25.29
N LEU A 618 -4.49 14.09 -25.24
CA LEU A 618 -5.83 13.51 -25.32
C LEU A 618 -6.71 13.89 -24.12
N SER A 619 -6.18 13.90 -22.90
CA SER A 619 -6.93 14.30 -21.70
C SER A 619 -7.43 15.74 -21.80
N LYS A 620 -6.63 16.64 -22.38
CA LYS A 620 -7.07 18.02 -22.63
C LYS A 620 -8.13 18.14 -23.71
N MET A 621 -8.06 17.30 -24.75
CA MET A 621 -9.14 17.17 -25.74
C MET A 621 -10.43 16.62 -25.11
N GLU A 622 -10.34 15.72 -24.12
CA GLU A 622 -11.52 15.19 -23.40
C GLU A 622 -12.22 16.28 -22.60
N ASN A 623 -11.47 17.18 -21.98
CA ASN A 623 -12.05 18.37 -21.34
C ASN A 623 -12.81 19.23 -22.35
N LEU A 624 -12.28 19.47 -23.56
CA LEU A 624 -13.01 20.20 -24.61
C LEU A 624 -14.30 19.50 -25.04
N VAL A 625 -14.28 18.17 -25.21
CA VAL A 625 -15.49 17.39 -25.55
C VAL A 625 -16.54 17.43 -24.44
N ILE A 626 -16.12 17.51 -23.17
CA ILE A 626 -17.02 17.69 -22.02
C ILE A 626 -17.59 19.11 -21.97
N TYR A 627 -16.83 20.12 -22.42
CA TYR A 627 -17.26 21.52 -22.48
C TYR A 627 -18.24 21.81 -23.63
N VAL A 628 -18.18 21.07 -24.75
CA VAL A 628 -19.15 21.15 -25.88
C VAL A 628 -20.46 20.38 -25.57
N LYS A 629 -20.98 20.53 -24.35
CA LYS A 629 -22.25 19.91 -23.88
C LYS A 629 -23.49 20.78 -24.11
N ASP A 630 -23.35 21.95 -24.72
CA ASP A 630 -24.46 22.87 -25.00
C ASP A 630 -24.81 22.87 -26.50
N PRO A 631 -26.08 22.80 -26.91
CA PRO A 631 -26.47 22.39 -28.26
C PRO A 631 -26.45 23.55 -29.28
N VAL A 632 -25.40 24.39 -29.26
CA VAL A 632 -25.28 25.56 -30.14
C VAL A 632 -24.20 25.30 -31.19
N ILE A 633 -24.60 25.07 -32.44
CA ILE A 633 -23.67 24.92 -33.57
C ILE A 633 -23.19 26.31 -34.00
N ASP A 634 -22.02 26.71 -33.53
CA ASP A 634 -21.21 27.77 -34.15
C ASP A 634 -20.34 27.16 -35.27
N LYS A 635 -20.06 27.93 -36.31
CA LYS A 635 -19.09 27.61 -37.38
C LYS A 635 -17.74 27.18 -36.78
N HIS A 636 -17.39 27.70 -35.62
CA HIS A 636 -16.20 27.34 -34.88
C HIS A 636 -16.23 25.92 -34.27
N CYS A 637 -17.40 25.43 -33.82
CA CYS A 637 -17.56 24.04 -33.36
C CYS A 637 -17.42 23.03 -34.51
N LEU A 638 -17.80 23.43 -35.74
CA LEU A 638 -17.59 22.65 -36.95
C LEU A 638 -16.09 22.57 -37.32
N GLU A 639 -15.34 23.65 -37.14
CA GLU A 639 -13.87 23.66 -37.32
C GLU A 639 -13.16 22.79 -36.27
N ILE A 640 -13.58 22.84 -35.00
CA ILE A 640 -13.10 21.95 -33.92
C ILE A 640 -13.43 20.49 -34.24
N GLY A 641 -14.66 20.20 -34.67
CA GLY A 641 -15.06 18.87 -35.12
C GLY A 641 -14.22 18.36 -36.29
N LEU A 642 -13.83 19.25 -37.21
CA LEU A 642 -12.98 18.94 -38.35
C LEU A 642 -11.53 18.63 -37.93
N GLU A 643 -10.96 19.38 -36.99
CA GLU A 643 -9.61 19.11 -36.44
C GLU A 643 -9.58 17.86 -35.57
N MET A 644 -10.62 17.62 -34.76
CA MET A 644 -10.82 16.37 -34.05
C MET A 644 -10.95 15.18 -35.01
N TRP A 645 -11.62 15.35 -36.14
CA TRP A 645 -11.73 14.34 -37.18
C TRP A 645 -10.39 14.09 -37.89
N LYS A 646 -9.64 15.13 -38.26
CA LYS A 646 -8.31 14.98 -38.88
C LYS A 646 -7.34 14.23 -37.95
N THR A 647 -7.28 14.63 -36.69
CA THR A 647 -6.44 13.99 -35.65
C THR A 647 -6.88 12.54 -35.40
N SER A 648 -8.18 12.28 -35.37
CA SER A 648 -8.72 10.92 -35.22
C SER A 648 -8.50 10.06 -36.46
N ARG A 649 -8.54 10.64 -37.66
CA ARG A 649 -8.30 9.96 -38.93
C ARG A 649 -6.83 9.56 -39.09
N GLU A 650 -5.89 10.45 -38.80
CA GLU A 650 -4.45 10.13 -38.76
C GLU A 650 -4.16 9.00 -37.76
N PHE A 651 -4.83 9.03 -36.61
CA PHE A 651 -4.78 7.96 -35.62
C PHE A 651 -5.34 6.63 -36.16
N ILE A 652 -6.49 6.64 -36.83
CA ILE A 652 -7.14 5.44 -37.39
C ILE A 652 -6.32 4.83 -38.55
N GLU A 653 -5.74 5.68 -39.40
CA GLU A 653 -4.89 5.27 -40.53
C GLU A 653 -3.54 4.70 -40.06
N SER A 654 -2.98 5.23 -38.97
CA SER A 654 -1.70 4.77 -38.39
C SER A 654 -1.79 3.51 -37.51
N SER A 655 -2.98 3.12 -37.04
CA SER A 655 -3.17 2.01 -36.11
C SER A 655 -3.74 0.71 -36.72
N HIS A 656 -3.90 0.64 -38.05
CA HIS A 656 -4.43 -0.53 -38.79
C HIS A 656 -5.80 -1.05 -38.29
N ILE A 657 -6.57 -0.24 -37.58
CA ILE A 657 -7.84 -0.63 -36.92
C ILE A 657 -8.98 -0.90 -37.95
N LEU A 658 -8.87 -0.43 -39.20
CA LEU A 658 -9.90 -0.54 -40.24
C LEU A 658 -9.85 -1.81 -41.12
N SER A 659 -9.68 -3.01 -40.54
CA SER A 659 -9.75 -4.25 -41.34
C SER A 659 -11.15 -4.83 -41.51
N THR A 660 -12.17 -4.32 -40.82
CA THR A 660 -13.56 -4.83 -40.95
C THR A 660 -14.43 -3.93 -41.81
N GLU A 661 -15.00 -4.48 -42.89
CA GLU A 661 -15.92 -3.82 -43.85
C GLU A 661 -17.09 -3.06 -43.19
N ARG A 662 -17.45 -3.36 -41.94
CA ARG A 662 -18.50 -2.64 -41.19
C ARG A 662 -18.16 -1.17 -40.88
N CYS A 663 -16.89 -0.78 -40.78
CA CYS A 663 -16.53 0.62 -40.48
C CYS A 663 -16.52 1.53 -41.72
N LYS A 664 -16.44 0.97 -42.94
CA LYS A 664 -16.46 1.75 -44.18
C LYS A 664 -17.86 2.24 -44.57
N ARG A 665 -18.92 1.76 -43.92
CA ARG A 665 -20.32 2.13 -44.17
C ARG A 665 -20.97 2.86 -42.97
N ALA A 666 -20.16 3.49 -42.11
CA ALA A 666 -20.72 4.25 -40.99
C ALA A 666 -21.49 5.47 -41.53
N PRO A 667 -22.78 5.64 -41.17
CA PRO A 667 -23.64 6.76 -41.59
C PRO A 667 -23.10 8.16 -41.26
N PHE A 668 -22.06 8.23 -40.44
CA PHE A 668 -21.44 9.48 -39.97
C PHE A 668 -20.71 10.25 -41.07
N ALA A 669 -19.98 9.57 -41.97
CA ALA A 669 -19.27 10.27 -43.05
C ALA A 669 -20.25 10.87 -44.08
N GLN A 670 -21.38 10.20 -44.30
CA GLN A 670 -22.46 10.71 -45.14
C GLN A 670 -23.21 11.85 -44.43
N ALA A 671 -23.55 11.69 -43.15
CA ALA A 671 -24.24 12.73 -42.37
C ALA A 671 -23.41 14.02 -42.20
N VAL A 672 -22.08 13.93 -42.09
CA VAL A 672 -21.21 15.11 -42.03
C VAL A 672 -21.01 15.74 -43.42
N ALA A 673 -20.93 14.94 -44.48
CA ALA A 673 -20.88 15.46 -45.86
C ALA A 673 -22.20 16.13 -46.28
N ASP A 674 -23.33 15.59 -45.86
CA ASP A 674 -24.68 16.12 -46.13
C ASP A 674 -25.00 17.38 -45.30
N VAL A 675 -24.25 17.64 -44.22
CA VAL A 675 -24.33 18.87 -43.39
C VAL A 675 -23.33 19.94 -43.85
N LEU A 676 -22.27 19.55 -44.57
CA LEU A 676 -21.27 20.47 -45.12
C LEU A 676 -21.60 20.94 -46.55
N LEU A 677 -22.46 20.22 -47.29
CA LEU A 677 -23.12 20.67 -48.52
C LEU A 677 -24.37 21.49 -48.16
#